data_AF-A0A7M7SQT3-F1
#
_entry.id   AF-A0A7M7SQT3-F1
#
_cell.length_a   1.000
_cell.length_b   1.000
_cell.length_c   1.000
_cell.angle_alpha   90.00
_cell.angle_beta   90.00
_cell.angle_gamma   90.00
#
_symmetry.space_group_name_H-M   'P 1'
#
loop_
_entity.id
_entity.type
_entity.pdbx_description
1 polymer ?
#
loop_
_entity_poly.entity_id
_entity_poly.type
_entity_poly.pdbx_seq_one_letter_code
_entity_poly.pdbx_strand_id
1 'polypeptide(L)'
;MWNIYLFCAIFLILFIIRKLYLNIYSVHKNVCIIVLGDLGRSPRMQYHALSFAKEGFTIDIIGYPGSIPLREIRENPFIHIYYLYPFPKIENKLSPLLYYVIKTIWQTFNLSWFLFTKKLSNYILVQNPPSIPTIPICWFYSIIVGSQFIIDWHNYAYTLMALNLKDDHLLVRFARAIEMYFGSKANHNFCVSQTMKEDLQLKWKIIAEVLYDRPSNEFQPISLKEKHEFLLKLSYKYDIFKGPKENSTIFTECIKNEIKLSRKRPGFIISSTSWTEDEDFSILLNALQEYENSIVENLYNLPDLICIITGKGPLKNFYTAIIKLRNWKHVTIITPWLENEDYPKMLASADLGICLHTSSSGLDLPMKVIDMFGCELPVCAYNFKCLSELVKHNENGMVFLNDKELAIQLISWFEDFPNNNTQCKLDKKFREELHKFQKNRWHGIEDNIFLNNRPIIGILSQEISYSLNEKYPGKYDSYIAASYVKFIEGAGARVVPIWIGKNKSYYEELLSKINGVLWPGGSTYFNQSNGYADAGYMIYNIAKKMNKNGDYFPLFGICLGFELLTYVTANRVEHRTHCNSMNQQLPLEFTRGFRNSRMFGNTSSNVIDILKTKNVTGNYHKYCVTTKNLDDVGIKNKFRILSVNNDSTKIQFISSLEHVTLPFYALQFHPEKNLYEWIRGKKIPHGKDSTIIAQYFADFFVNEARKNNHKFDDEDEESRSLIYNYPVTYTGLKKSSFLQCYLFKKTDTI
;
A
#
# COMPACT_ATOMS: atom_id res chain seq x y z
N MET A 1 50.62 19.62 21.55
CA MET A 1 50.11 18.35 20.97
C MET A 1 49.56 17.40 22.03
N TRP A 2 50.28 17.11 23.11
CA TRP A 2 49.87 16.13 24.14
C TRP A 2 48.49 16.39 24.81
N ASN A 3 48.17 17.66 25.11
CA ASN A 3 46.87 18.03 25.69
C ASN A 3 45.67 17.80 24.76
N ILE A 4 45.86 17.84 23.43
CA ILE A 4 44.80 17.57 22.45
C ILE A 4 44.53 16.06 22.37
N TYR A 5 45.59 15.24 22.38
CA TYR A 5 45.46 13.78 22.41
C TYR A 5 44.80 13.29 23.71
N LEU A 6 45.14 13.90 24.85
CA LEU A 6 44.53 13.57 26.14
C LEU A 6 43.04 13.97 26.18
N PHE A 7 42.69 15.14 25.64
CA PHE A 7 41.29 15.58 25.54
C PHE A 7 40.46 14.67 24.61
N CYS A 8 40.99 14.31 23.44
CA CYS A 8 40.36 13.35 22.54
C CYS A 8 40.22 11.96 23.18
N ALA A 9 41.22 11.51 23.94
CA ALA A 9 41.18 10.23 24.65
C ALA A 9 40.11 10.22 25.77
N ILE A 10 39.97 11.31 26.52
CA ILE A 10 38.92 11.45 27.56
C ILE A 10 37.53 11.42 26.92
N PHE A 11 37.32 12.12 25.80
CA PHE A 11 36.05 12.05 25.05
C PHE A 11 35.76 10.63 24.54
N LEU A 12 36.77 9.94 24.04
CA LEU A 12 36.65 8.55 23.59
C LEU A 12 36.28 7.61 24.75
N ILE A 13 36.92 7.78 25.91
CA ILE A 13 36.66 6.99 27.12
C ILE A 13 35.25 7.26 27.66
N LEU A 14 34.86 8.53 27.80
CA LEU A 14 33.50 8.91 28.21
C LEU A 14 32.44 8.38 27.24
N PHE A 15 32.74 8.34 25.95
CA PHE A 15 31.87 7.77 24.94
C PHE A 15 31.77 6.24 25.04
N ILE A 16 32.89 5.54 25.31
CA ILE A 16 32.91 4.09 25.56
C ILE A 16 32.10 3.75 26.83
N ILE A 17 32.20 4.57 27.88
CA ILE A 17 31.41 4.41 29.12
C ILE A 17 29.91 4.63 28.83
N ARG A 18 29.56 5.69 28.08
CA ARG A 18 28.18 5.93 27.62
C ARG A 18 27.64 4.77 26.77
N LYS A 19 28.47 4.19 25.90
CA LYS A 19 28.14 3.02 25.10
C LYS A 19 27.83 1.81 25.98
N LEU A 20 28.70 1.48 26.94
CA LEU A 20 28.50 0.37 27.88
C LEU A 20 27.21 0.55 28.70
N TYR A 21 26.93 1.78 29.14
CA TYR A 21 25.70 2.13 29.85
C TYR A 21 24.46 1.95 28.97
N LEU A 22 24.46 2.46 27.74
CA LEU A 22 23.30 2.37 26.84
C LEU A 22 23.03 0.96 26.30
N ASN A 23 24.06 0.12 26.18
CA ASN A 23 23.93 -1.27 25.72
C ASN A 23 23.17 -2.16 26.73
N ILE A 24 23.20 -1.81 28.02
CA ILE A 24 22.47 -2.51 29.08
C ILE A 24 20.95 -2.25 29.00
N TYR A 25 20.51 -1.15 28.36
CA TYR A 25 19.11 -0.70 28.33
C TYR A 25 18.46 -0.72 26.93
N SER A 26 19.15 -1.22 25.90
CA SER A 26 18.70 -1.14 24.50
C SER A 26 17.91 -2.38 24.06
N VAL A 27 16.59 -2.39 24.28
CA VAL A 27 15.66 -3.45 23.80
C VAL A 27 14.92 -3.04 22.50
N HIS A 28 15.15 -1.85 21.96
CA HIS A 28 14.38 -1.31 20.82
C HIS A 28 15.18 -1.28 19.51
N LYS A 29 14.56 -1.74 18.43
CA LYS A 29 15.11 -1.68 17.06
C LYS A 29 15.09 -0.23 16.56
N ASN A 30 16.25 0.36 16.26
CA ASN A 30 16.31 1.72 15.72
C ASN A 30 17.29 1.89 14.55
N VAL A 31 16.96 2.82 13.65
CA VAL A 31 17.71 3.09 12.41
C VAL A 31 17.99 4.60 12.32
N CYS A 32 19.24 4.96 12.00
CA CYS A 32 19.60 6.32 11.63
C CYS A 32 19.74 6.41 10.11
N ILE A 33 18.92 7.23 9.46
CA ILE A 33 18.97 7.47 8.02
C ILE A 33 19.65 8.81 7.76
N ILE A 34 20.65 8.83 6.89
CA ILE A 34 21.49 10.01 6.64
C ILE A 34 21.39 10.40 5.17
N VAL A 35 21.00 11.65 4.96
CA VAL A 35 20.91 12.32 3.68
C VAL A 35 21.69 13.61 3.77
N LEU A 36 22.91 13.67 3.22
CA LEU A 36 23.68 14.92 3.19
C LEU A 36 23.18 15.84 2.06
N GLY A 37 21.89 16.16 2.08
CA GLY A 37 21.12 16.90 1.07
C GLY A 37 19.78 17.39 1.63
N ASP A 38 18.98 18.07 0.80
CA ASP A 38 17.62 18.50 1.18
C ASP A 38 16.72 17.28 1.39
N LEU A 39 16.25 17.07 2.63
CA LEU A 39 15.43 15.91 2.99
C LEU A 39 14.17 15.78 2.16
N GLY A 40 13.49 16.90 1.86
CA GLY A 40 12.25 16.88 1.08
C GLY A 40 12.46 16.47 -0.38
N ARG A 41 13.71 16.51 -0.87
CA ARG A 41 14.09 16.11 -2.24
C ARG A 41 14.73 14.72 -2.31
N SER A 42 14.70 13.96 -1.22
CA SER A 42 15.18 12.58 -1.17
C SER A 42 14.03 11.61 -0.93
N PRO A 43 13.12 11.42 -1.92
CA PRO A 43 11.92 10.59 -1.76
C PRO A 43 12.26 9.14 -1.38
N ARG A 44 13.29 8.53 -1.99
CA ARG A 44 13.74 7.17 -1.68
C ARG A 44 14.08 6.98 -0.21
N MET A 45 14.80 7.92 0.39
CA MET A 45 15.18 7.85 1.81
C MET A 45 14.00 8.07 2.75
N GLN A 46 13.04 8.91 2.34
CA GLN A 46 11.77 9.05 3.05
C GLN A 46 10.96 7.74 2.98
N TYR A 47 10.91 7.07 1.83
CA TYR A 47 10.23 5.77 1.72
C TYR A 47 10.91 4.67 2.55
N HIS A 48 12.24 4.65 2.63
CA HIS A 48 12.95 3.77 3.56
C HIS A 48 12.54 4.06 5.02
N ALA A 49 12.49 5.34 5.42
CA ALA A 49 12.05 5.73 6.76
C ALA A 49 10.64 5.23 7.09
N LEU A 50 9.68 5.42 6.17
CA LEU A 50 8.32 4.90 6.33
C LEU A 50 8.27 3.37 6.39
N SER A 51 9.06 2.69 5.55
CA SER A 51 9.11 1.23 5.51
C SER A 51 9.64 0.66 6.83
N PHE A 52 10.72 1.24 7.37
CA PHE A 52 11.23 0.85 8.69
C PHE A 52 10.22 1.15 9.80
N ALA A 53 9.51 2.29 9.74
CA ALA A 53 8.50 2.63 10.74
C ALA A 53 7.37 1.59 10.78
N LYS A 54 6.90 1.13 9.60
CA LYS A 54 5.88 0.10 9.48
C LYS A 54 6.30 -1.24 10.09
N GLU A 55 7.59 -1.56 10.00
CA GLU A 55 8.18 -2.76 10.63
C GLU A 55 8.50 -2.57 12.13
N GLY A 56 8.05 -1.48 12.75
CA GLY A 56 8.17 -1.21 14.18
C GLY A 56 9.52 -0.66 14.62
N PHE A 57 10.35 -0.14 13.71
CA PHE A 57 11.59 0.54 14.06
C PHE A 57 11.31 1.98 14.50
N THR A 58 12.16 2.51 15.39
CA THR A 58 12.29 3.96 15.61
C THR A 58 13.35 4.53 14.68
N ILE A 59 13.06 5.64 14.01
CA ILE A 59 13.91 6.21 12.96
C ILE A 59 14.36 7.62 13.36
N ASP A 60 15.66 7.85 13.26
CA ASP A 60 16.25 9.19 13.22
C ASP A 60 16.60 9.49 11.76
N ILE A 61 16.04 10.54 11.16
CA ILE A 61 16.40 10.97 9.80
C ILE A 61 17.17 12.30 9.86
N ILE A 62 18.38 12.31 9.30
CA ILE A 62 19.32 13.43 9.35
C ILE A 62 19.53 13.99 7.96
N GLY A 63 19.36 15.30 7.78
CA GLY A 63 19.72 15.98 6.53
C GLY A 63 19.52 17.49 6.57
N TYR A 64 19.57 18.16 5.43
CA TYR A 64 19.38 19.61 5.37
C TYR A 64 17.90 20.00 5.30
N PRO A 65 17.54 21.17 5.88
CA PRO A 65 16.24 21.76 5.66
C PRO A 65 16.11 22.27 4.22
N GLY A 66 14.88 22.39 3.74
CA GLY A 66 14.61 22.85 2.38
C GLY A 66 13.16 22.59 2.01
N SER A 67 12.96 21.65 1.10
CA SER A 67 11.64 21.23 0.65
C SER A 67 10.91 20.48 1.77
N ILE A 68 9.59 20.62 1.83
CA ILE A 68 8.78 20.03 2.90
C ILE A 68 8.79 18.50 2.75
N PRO A 69 9.22 17.72 3.76
CA PRO A 69 9.11 16.26 3.73
C PRO A 69 7.66 15.77 3.65
N LEU A 70 7.46 14.53 3.20
CA LEU A 70 6.15 13.87 3.13
C LEU A 70 5.38 14.03 4.45
N ARG A 71 4.07 14.21 4.33
CA ARG A 71 3.19 14.41 5.49
C ARG A 71 3.29 13.24 6.46
N GLU A 72 3.33 12.03 5.93
CA GLU A 72 3.46 10.78 6.66
C GLU A 72 4.78 10.68 7.43
N ILE A 73 5.85 11.35 6.99
CA ILE A 73 7.10 11.41 7.75
C ILE A 73 6.93 12.34 8.95
N ARG A 74 6.33 13.52 8.74
CA ARG A 74 6.19 14.57 9.75
C ARG A 74 5.20 14.23 10.85
N GLU A 75 4.16 13.46 10.51
CA GLU A 75 3.09 13.07 11.44
C GLU A 75 3.36 11.72 12.13
N ASN A 76 4.40 10.98 11.74
CA ASN A 76 4.67 9.65 12.30
C ASN A 76 5.44 9.72 13.62
N PRO A 77 4.89 9.18 14.73
CA PRO A 77 5.51 9.28 16.06
C PRO A 77 6.80 8.47 16.21
N PHE A 78 7.11 7.56 15.28
CA PHE A 78 8.33 6.76 15.30
C PHE A 78 9.47 7.40 14.49
N ILE A 79 9.24 8.50 13.78
CA ILE A 79 10.23 9.16 12.92
C ILE A 79 10.60 10.53 13.49
N HIS A 80 11.89 10.74 13.73
CA HIS A 80 12.45 11.97 14.28
C HIS A 80 13.36 12.64 13.26
N ILE A 81 13.06 13.87 12.88
CA ILE A 81 13.86 14.64 11.90
C ILE A 81 14.90 15.49 12.63
N TYR A 82 16.17 15.40 12.21
CA TYR A 82 17.27 16.24 12.66
C TYR A 82 17.87 17.01 11.49
N TYR A 83 17.86 18.34 11.60
CA TYR A 83 18.39 19.20 10.55
C TYR A 83 19.85 19.58 10.79
N LEU A 84 20.69 19.32 9.80
CA LEU A 84 22.08 19.78 9.75
C LEU A 84 22.13 21.29 9.43
N TYR A 85 23.10 22.00 10.00
CA TYR A 85 23.36 23.40 9.66
C TYR A 85 23.93 23.57 8.23
N PRO A 86 23.23 24.23 7.30
CA PRO A 86 23.72 24.42 5.94
C PRO A 86 25.03 25.24 5.93
N PHE A 87 25.93 24.92 4.98
CA PHE A 87 27.15 25.70 4.82
C PHE A 87 26.80 27.14 4.40
N PRO A 88 27.43 28.17 4.99
CA PRO A 88 27.16 29.56 4.62
C PRO A 88 27.40 29.83 3.13
N LYS A 89 26.54 30.66 2.51
CA LYS A 89 26.64 31.03 1.08
C LYS A 89 27.82 31.99 0.82
N ILE A 90 29.04 31.45 0.79
CA ILE A 90 30.30 32.21 0.60
C ILE A 90 30.96 31.90 -0.77
N GLU A 91 30.19 31.35 -1.71
CA GLU A 91 30.65 30.85 -3.02
C GLU A 91 31.46 31.90 -3.82
N ASN A 92 31.10 33.18 -3.70
CA ASN A 92 31.75 34.27 -4.45
C ASN A 92 32.98 34.88 -3.77
N LYS A 93 33.38 34.42 -2.58
CA LYS A 93 34.52 34.99 -1.82
C LYS A 93 35.76 34.09 -1.76
N LEU A 94 35.70 32.88 -2.29
CA LEU A 94 36.76 31.87 -2.20
C LEU A 94 37.04 31.28 -3.58
N SER A 95 38.26 30.78 -3.79
CA SER A 95 38.54 29.96 -4.97
C SER A 95 37.73 28.65 -4.91
N PRO A 96 37.33 28.05 -6.05
CA PRO A 96 36.50 26.85 -6.06
C PRO A 96 37.06 25.71 -5.21
N LEU A 97 38.38 25.46 -5.28
CA LEU A 97 39.05 24.43 -4.48
C LEU A 97 38.92 24.71 -2.98
N LEU A 98 39.21 25.94 -2.55
CA LEU A 98 39.16 26.33 -1.15
C LEU A 98 37.72 26.28 -0.60
N TYR A 99 36.73 26.67 -1.42
CA TYR A 99 35.32 26.53 -1.09
C TYR A 99 34.95 25.06 -0.81
N TYR A 100 35.30 24.11 -1.70
CA TYR A 100 34.99 22.70 -1.50
C TYR A 100 35.69 22.09 -0.28
N VAL A 101 36.95 22.47 -0.01
CA VAL A 101 37.69 22.03 1.18
C VAL A 101 37.01 22.53 2.46
N ILE A 102 36.74 23.83 2.56
CA ILE A 102 36.11 24.42 3.75
C ILE A 102 34.69 23.85 3.96
N LYS A 103 33.92 23.69 2.86
CA LYS A 103 32.60 23.07 2.90
C LYS A 103 32.67 21.63 3.44
N THR A 104 33.65 20.85 2.99
CA THR A 104 33.85 19.47 3.46
C THR A 104 34.21 19.42 4.95
N ILE A 105 35.08 20.33 5.43
CA ILE A 105 35.41 20.45 6.86
C ILE A 105 34.15 20.78 7.68
N TRP A 106 33.36 21.76 7.24
CA TRP A 106 32.12 22.14 7.90
C TRP A 106 31.13 20.98 7.97
N GLN A 107 30.89 20.31 6.84
CA GLN A 107 30.02 19.14 6.75
C GLN A 107 30.52 18.02 7.67
N THR A 108 31.84 17.86 7.79
CA THR A 108 32.44 16.84 8.65
C THR A 108 32.18 17.11 10.12
N PHE A 109 32.43 18.34 10.57
CA PHE A 109 32.17 18.74 11.95
C PHE A 109 30.68 18.62 12.30
N ASN A 110 29.81 19.15 11.43
CA ASN A 110 28.37 19.19 11.66
C ASN A 110 27.75 17.79 11.71
N LEU A 111 28.03 16.93 10.73
CA LEU A 111 27.52 15.57 10.72
C LEU A 111 28.03 14.77 11.93
N SER A 112 29.32 14.89 12.25
CA SER A 112 29.91 14.22 13.42
C SER A 112 29.23 14.68 14.71
N TRP A 113 29.07 15.99 14.90
CA TRP A 113 28.43 16.57 16.08
C TRP A 113 27.02 15.97 16.29
N PHE A 114 26.20 15.91 15.25
CA PHE A 114 24.86 15.31 15.35
C PHE A 114 24.90 13.81 15.67
N LEU A 115 25.78 13.05 15.01
CA LEU A 115 25.91 11.61 15.26
C LEU A 115 26.34 11.31 16.71
N PHE A 116 27.25 12.09 17.28
CA PHE A 116 27.73 11.88 18.65
C PHE A 116 26.80 12.43 19.74
N THR A 117 25.89 13.35 19.41
CA THR A 117 24.96 13.95 20.39
C THR A 117 23.63 13.20 20.48
N LYS A 118 23.12 12.66 19.37
CA LYS A 118 21.84 11.93 19.34
C LYS A 118 21.84 10.60 20.12
N LYS A 119 20.68 9.94 20.17
CA LYS A 119 20.55 8.58 20.72
C LYS A 119 21.27 7.57 19.81
N LEU A 120 21.92 6.57 20.41
CA LEU A 120 22.63 5.54 19.63
C LEU A 120 21.66 4.74 18.77
N SER A 121 22.11 4.38 17.56
CA SER A 121 21.34 3.56 16.62
C SER A 121 22.02 2.22 16.38
N ASN A 122 21.23 1.16 16.17
CA ASN A 122 21.72 -0.17 15.81
C ASN A 122 22.13 -0.24 14.33
N TYR A 123 21.47 0.54 13.48
CA TYR A 123 21.71 0.61 12.05
C TYR A 123 21.92 2.06 11.61
N ILE A 124 22.84 2.27 10.66
CA ILE A 124 23.06 3.54 9.98
C ILE A 124 22.93 3.29 8.49
N LEU A 125 21.96 3.93 7.86
CA LEU A 125 21.71 3.89 6.43
C LEU A 125 22.10 5.22 5.80
N VAL A 126 23.02 5.20 4.85
CA VAL A 126 23.52 6.41 4.17
C VAL A 126 23.10 6.43 2.71
N GLN A 127 22.54 7.55 2.27
CA GLN A 127 22.33 7.83 0.85
C GLN A 127 23.65 8.17 0.17
N ASN A 128 24.01 7.46 -0.90
CA ASN A 128 25.10 7.84 -1.79
C ASN A 128 24.54 8.17 -3.18
N PRO A 129 24.82 9.38 -3.74
CA PRO A 129 25.70 10.45 -3.26
C PRO A 129 25.05 11.43 -2.24
N PRO A 130 25.84 12.28 -1.55
CA PRO A 130 27.29 12.48 -1.69
C PRO A 130 28.13 11.52 -0.82
N SER A 131 29.23 11.02 -1.39
CA SER A 131 30.18 10.14 -0.71
C SER A 131 31.11 10.88 0.25
N ILE A 132 31.54 12.09 -0.11
CA ILE A 132 32.44 12.94 0.68
C ILE A 132 31.65 14.07 1.36
N PRO A 133 31.79 14.27 2.68
CA PRO A 133 32.53 13.44 3.64
C PRO A 133 31.66 12.33 4.27
N THR A 134 30.42 12.15 3.80
CA THR A 134 29.37 11.34 4.44
C THR A 134 29.80 9.91 4.77
N ILE A 135 30.25 9.15 3.77
CA ILE A 135 30.56 7.72 3.91
C ILE A 135 31.70 7.50 4.93
N PRO A 136 32.88 8.17 4.81
CA PRO A 136 33.95 8.03 5.79
C PRO A 136 33.52 8.32 7.25
N ILE A 137 32.74 9.37 7.47
CA ILE A 137 32.28 9.75 8.81
C ILE A 137 31.35 8.70 9.39
N CYS A 138 30.38 8.24 8.60
CA CYS A 138 29.39 7.27 9.05
C CYS A 138 30.03 5.91 9.33
N TRP A 139 30.99 5.49 8.50
CA TRP A 139 31.81 4.30 8.74
C TRP A 139 32.64 4.41 10.02
N PHE A 140 33.30 5.55 10.24
CA PHE A 140 34.11 5.74 11.44
C PHE A 140 33.23 5.71 12.71
N TYR A 141 32.10 6.41 12.68
CA TYR A 141 31.14 6.40 13.78
C TYR A 141 30.54 5.00 14.01
N SER A 142 30.23 4.24 12.96
CA SER A 142 29.67 2.89 13.09
C SER A 142 30.62 1.94 13.83
N ILE A 143 31.93 2.03 13.58
CA ILE A 143 32.95 1.27 14.31
C ILE A 143 32.97 1.62 15.79
N ILE A 144 32.97 2.92 16.12
CA ILE A 144 33.02 3.37 17.52
C ILE A 144 31.79 2.87 18.28
N VAL A 145 30.60 3.00 17.68
CA VAL A 145 29.33 2.64 18.33
C VAL A 145 29.01 1.15 18.25
N GLY A 146 29.59 0.41 17.30
CA GLY A 146 29.19 -0.96 17.00
C GLY A 146 27.84 -1.03 16.27
N SER A 147 27.51 -0.02 15.46
CA SER A 147 26.32 0.00 14.61
C SER A 147 26.60 -0.73 13.30
N GLN A 148 25.57 -1.37 12.72
CA GLN A 148 25.64 -1.88 11.36
C GLN A 148 25.63 -0.71 10.38
N PHE A 149 26.60 -0.66 9.47
CA PHE A 149 26.76 0.40 8.47
C PHE A 149 26.24 -0.07 7.12
N ILE A 150 25.29 0.68 6.56
CA ILE A 150 24.58 0.37 5.33
C ILE A 150 24.70 1.56 4.37
N ILE A 151 25.01 1.28 3.10
CA ILE A 151 25.06 2.29 2.03
C ILE A 151 23.98 1.96 1.01
N ASP A 152 23.16 2.95 0.66
CA ASP A 152 22.22 2.87 -0.45
C ASP A 152 22.75 3.66 -1.65
N TRP A 153 23.12 2.92 -2.70
CA TRP A 153 23.78 3.42 -3.91
C TRP A 153 22.74 3.81 -4.96
N HIS A 154 22.61 5.12 -5.21
CA HIS A 154 21.72 5.67 -6.24
C HIS A 154 22.49 6.05 -7.49
N ASN A 155 23.67 6.63 -7.29
CA ASN A 155 24.63 6.97 -8.34
C ASN A 155 26.03 7.03 -7.72
N TYR A 156 27.06 7.25 -8.55
CA TYR A 156 28.43 7.44 -8.05
C TYR A 156 28.78 8.92 -7.98
N ALA A 157 29.26 9.35 -6.81
CA ALA A 157 29.69 10.72 -6.60
C ALA A 157 30.82 11.12 -7.56
N TYR A 158 31.76 10.20 -7.87
CA TYR A 158 32.83 10.48 -8.82
C TYR A 158 32.31 10.75 -10.24
N THR A 159 31.26 10.05 -10.70
CA THR A 159 30.70 10.26 -12.05
C THR A 159 29.98 11.61 -12.16
N LEU A 160 29.23 12.00 -11.11
CA LEU A 160 28.61 13.33 -11.06
C LEU A 160 29.66 14.45 -11.04
N MET A 161 30.78 14.24 -10.34
CA MET A 161 31.88 15.19 -10.32
C MET A 161 32.59 15.29 -11.67
N ALA A 162 32.71 14.18 -12.40
CA ALA A 162 33.35 14.11 -13.71
C ALA A 162 32.61 14.94 -14.78
N LEU A 163 31.30 15.16 -14.64
CA LEU A 163 30.52 16.04 -15.53
C LEU A 163 31.11 17.47 -15.58
N ASN A 164 31.64 17.98 -14.47
CA ASN A 164 32.17 19.34 -14.37
C ASN A 164 33.70 19.42 -14.44
N LEU A 165 34.43 18.38 -14.01
CA LEU A 165 35.88 18.43 -13.80
C LEU A 165 36.71 17.52 -14.73
N LYS A 166 36.08 16.72 -15.60
CA LYS A 166 36.67 15.61 -16.40
C LYS A 166 37.07 14.40 -15.56
N ASP A 167 37.11 13.21 -16.18
CA ASP A 167 37.30 11.92 -15.47
C ASP A 167 38.70 11.72 -14.85
N ASP A 168 39.72 12.31 -15.49
CA ASP A 168 41.13 12.20 -15.10
C ASP A 168 41.53 13.14 -13.94
N HIS A 169 40.64 14.04 -13.55
CA HIS A 169 40.88 15.03 -12.52
C HIS A 169 41.15 14.40 -11.13
N LEU A 170 42.10 14.97 -10.38
CA LEU A 170 42.55 14.45 -9.08
C LEU A 170 41.39 14.27 -8.09
N LEU A 171 40.46 15.22 -8.02
CA LEU A 171 39.29 15.13 -7.13
C LEU A 171 38.34 13.99 -7.51
N VAL A 172 38.16 13.71 -8.80
CA VAL A 172 37.33 12.59 -9.30
C VAL A 172 37.97 11.26 -8.91
N ARG A 173 39.29 11.12 -9.10
CA ARG A 173 40.05 9.94 -8.66
C ARG A 173 39.96 9.74 -7.15
N PHE A 174 40.03 10.82 -6.37
CA PHE A 174 39.91 10.78 -4.92
C PHE A 174 38.50 10.35 -4.47
N ALA A 175 37.44 10.90 -5.05
CA ALA A 175 36.06 10.48 -4.78
C ALA A 175 35.84 9.00 -5.12
N ARG A 176 36.36 8.55 -6.27
CA ARG A 176 36.31 7.14 -6.69
C ARG A 176 37.01 6.23 -5.68
N ALA A 177 38.18 6.63 -5.17
CA ALA A 177 38.91 5.86 -4.17
C ALA A 177 38.16 5.77 -2.84
N ILE A 178 37.50 6.85 -2.41
CA ILE A 178 36.66 6.86 -1.19
C ILE A 178 35.47 5.92 -1.35
N GLU A 179 34.71 6.03 -2.45
CA GLU A 179 33.56 5.18 -2.71
C GLU A 179 33.95 3.70 -2.74
N MET A 180 35.04 3.35 -3.44
CA MET A 180 35.56 1.99 -3.48
C MET A 180 35.99 1.49 -2.09
N TYR A 181 36.86 2.23 -1.40
CA TYR A 181 37.45 1.77 -0.14
C TYR A 181 36.39 1.62 0.95
N PHE A 182 35.64 2.69 1.25
CA PHE A 182 34.66 2.66 2.33
C PHE A 182 33.38 1.90 1.95
N GLY A 183 33.03 1.88 0.66
CA GLY A 183 31.95 1.03 0.16
C GLY A 183 32.18 -0.45 0.46
N SER A 184 33.41 -0.93 0.26
CA SER A 184 33.81 -2.31 0.62
C SER A 184 33.79 -2.61 2.12
N LYS A 185 33.71 -1.57 2.96
CA LYS A 185 33.69 -1.69 4.42
C LYS A 185 32.28 -1.63 5.01
N ALA A 186 31.25 -1.35 4.22
CA ALA A 186 29.87 -1.41 4.67
C ALA A 186 29.46 -2.85 5.00
N ASN A 187 28.65 -3.02 6.05
CA ASN A 187 28.10 -4.32 6.44
C ASN A 187 27.08 -4.82 5.42
N HIS A 188 26.28 -3.89 4.89
CA HIS A 188 25.29 -4.15 3.84
C HIS A 188 25.30 -3.03 2.81
N ASN A 189 24.92 -3.35 1.57
CA ASN A 189 24.79 -2.38 0.49
C ASN A 189 23.47 -2.59 -0.24
N PHE A 190 22.73 -1.51 -0.48
CA PHE A 190 21.55 -1.49 -1.33
C PHE A 190 21.85 -0.72 -2.62
N CYS A 191 21.18 -1.03 -3.71
CA CYS A 191 21.35 -0.31 -4.96
C CYS A 191 20.04 -0.23 -5.75
N VAL A 192 19.97 0.74 -6.67
CA VAL A 192 18.77 1.07 -7.45
C VAL A 192 18.50 0.10 -8.62
N SER A 193 19.52 -0.60 -9.12
CA SER A 193 19.42 -1.44 -10.32
C SER A 193 20.31 -2.69 -10.26
N GLN A 194 19.91 -3.72 -10.99
CA GLN A 194 20.69 -4.94 -11.19
C GLN A 194 22.00 -4.65 -11.92
N THR A 195 21.98 -3.74 -12.90
CA THR A 195 23.19 -3.28 -13.58
C THR A 195 24.17 -2.62 -12.60
N MET A 196 23.69 -1.82 -11.64
CA MET A 196 24.54 -1.24 -10.60
C MET A 196 25.12 -2.29 -9.66
N LYS A 197 24.31 -3.28 -9.24
CA LYS A 197 24.78 -4.41 -8.43
C LYS A 197 25.94 -5.13 -9.10
N GLU A 198 25.82 -5.41 -10.39
CA GLU A 198 26.88 -6.07 -11.17
C GLU A 198 28.12 -5.18 -11.30
N ASP A 199 27.95 -3.88 -11.54
CA ASP A 199 29.07 -2.93 -11.65
C ASP A 199 29.84 -2.81 -10.32
N LEU A 200 29.14 -2.69 -9.20
CA LEU A 200 29.70 -2.68 -7.83
C LEU A 200 30.48 -3.98 -7.53
N GLN A 201 29.91 -5.13 -7.89
CA GLN A 201 30.54 -6.43 -7.67
C GLN A 201 31.77 -6.63 -8.56
N LEU A 202 31.70 -6.25 -9.84
CA LEU A 202 32.78 -6.45 -10.79
C LEU A 202 33.96 -5.53 -10.49
N LYS A 203 33.70 -4.23 -10.30
CA LYS A 203 34.75 -3.21 -10.11
C LYS A 203 35.32 -3.21 -8.70
N TRP A 204 34.47 -3.29 -7.69
CA TRP A 204 34.86 -3.01 -6.29
C TRP A 204 34.65 -4.20 -5.35
N LYS A 205 34.15 -5.35 -5.85
CA LYS A 205 33.82 -6.55 -5.05
C LYS A 205 32.82 -6.24 -3.93
N ILE A 206 31.96 -5.23 -4.15
CA ILE A 206 30.90 -4.85 -3.22
C ILE A 206 29.65 -5.67 -3.56
N ILE A 207 29.23 -6.49 -2.60
CA ILE A 207 27.98 -7.26 -2.70
C ILE A 207 26.83 -6.35 -2.27
N ALA A 208 25.91 -6.09 -3.19
CA ALA A 208 24.73 -5.28 -2.96
C ALA A 208 23.43 -6.04 -3.26
N GLU A 209 22.36 -5.64 -2.59
CA GLU A 209 20.98 -6.07 -2.87
C GLU A 209 20.26 -4.98 -3.67
N VAL A 210 19.44 -5.39 -4.64
CA VAL A 210 18.69 -4.43 -5.46
C VAL A 210 17.37 -4.13 -4.76
N LEU A 211 17.14 -2.85 -4.48
CA LEU A 211 15.86 -2.33 -4.03
C LEU A 211 15.36 -1.37 -5.09
N TYR A 212 14.39 -1.82 -5.90
CA TYR A 212 13.79 -0.98 -6.94
C TYR A 212 12.92 0.12 -6.33
N ASP A 213 13.03 1.32 -6.85
CA ASP A 213 12.11 2.41 -6.54
C ASP A 213 10.69 2.08 -7.03
N ARG A 214 9.71 2.57 -6.28
CA ARG A 214 8.28 2.39 -6.57
C ARG A 214 7.58 3.75 -6.50
N PRO A 215 6.52 3.95 -7.31
CA PRO A 215 5.80 5.21 -7.31
C PRO A 215 5.14 5.46 -5.95
N SER A 216 5.05 6.73 -5.56
CA SER A 216 4.29 7.15 -4.38
C SER A 216 2.79 6.83 -4.56
N ASN A 217 2.01 6.89 -3.48
CA ASN A 217 0.56 6.65 -3.55
C ASN A 217 -0.22 7.74 -4.30
N GLU A 218 0.40 8.90 -4.53
CA GLU A 218 -0.20 10.02 -5.26
C GLU A 218 -0.22 9.79 -6.77
N PHE A 219 0.70 8.96 -7.29
CA PHE A 219 0.74 8.54 -8.68
C PHE A 219 -0.20 7.35 -8.89
N GLN A 220 -1.36 7.64 -9.48
CA GLN A 220 -2.45 6.70 -9.75
C GLN A 220 -3.17 7.09 -11.05
N PRO A 221 -3.79 6.13 -11.76
CA PRO A 221 -4.73 6.48 -12.81
C PRO A 221 -5.93 7.24 -12.22
N ILE A 222 -6.49 8.16 -13.00
CA ILE A 222 -7.67 8.94 -12.59
C ILE A 222 -8.88 8.57 -13.45
N SER A 223 -10.07 8.69 -12.90
CA SER A 223 -11.30 8.52 -13.65
C SER A 223 -11.45 9.59 -14.74
N LEU A 224 -12.25 9.30 -15.77
CA LEU A 224 -12.53 10.27 -16.83
C LEU A 224 -13.19 11.55 -16.30
N LYS A 225 -13.96 11.44 -15.20
CA LYS A 225 -14.56 12.57 -14.50
C LYS A 225 -13.51 13.46 -13.85
N GLU A 226 -12.59 12.87 -13.09
CA GLU A 226 -11.48 13.61 -12.47
C GLU A 226 -10.58 14.28 -13.52
N LYS A 227 -10.30 13.57 -14.63
CA LYS A 227 -9.58 14.14 -15.78
C LYS A 227 -10.29 15.37 -16.34
N HIS A 228 -11.60 15.31 -16.55
CA HIS A 228 -12.40 16.42 -17.05
C HIS A 228 -12.38 17.62 -16.10
N GLU A 229 -12.66 17.41 -14.81
CA GLU A 229 -12.66 18.46 -13.79
C GLU A 229 -11.29 19.13 -13.65
N PHE A 230 -10.22 18.33 -13.67
CA PHE A 230 -8.84 18.82 -13.61
C PHE A 230 -8.48 19.69 -14.83
N LEU A 231 -8.77 19.20 -16.05
CA LEU A 231 -8.48 19.92 -17.28
C LEU A 231 -9.35 21.17 -17.44
N LEU A 232 -10.59 21.17 -16.94
CA LEU A 232 -11.43 22.37 -16.84
C LEU A 232 -10.82 23.39 -15.86
N LYS A 233 -10.36 22.96 -14.68
CA LYS A 233 -9.65 23.85 -13.74
C LYS A 233 -8.44 24.51 -14.43
N LEU A 234 -7.69 23.73 -15.21
CA LEU A 234 -6.52 24.26 -15.93
C LEU A 234 -6.86 25.14 -17.13
N SER A 235 -8.02 24.94 -17.77
CA SER A 235 -8.41 25.75 -18.93
C SER A 235 -8.65 27.22 -18.59
N TYR A 236 -8.98 27.53 -17.33
CA TYR A 236 -9.04 28.92 -16.84
C TYR A 236 -7.68 29.62 -16.81
N LYS A 237 -6.58 28.86 -16.76
CA LYS A 237 -5.20 29.39 -16.72
C LYS A 237 -4.49 29.23 -18.05
N TYR A 238 -4.80 28.17 -18.80
CA TYR A 238 -4.16 27.84 -20.06
C TYR A 238 -5.25 27.55 -21.11
N ASP A 239 -5.49 28.52 -22.00
CA ASP A 239 -6.55 28.48 -23.01
C ASP A 239 -6.48 27.24 -23.94
N ILE A 240 -5.29 26.64 -24.08
CA ILE A 240 -5.07 25.43 -24.88
C ILE A 240 -5.94 24.24 -24.45
N PHE A 241 -6.36 24.19 -23.18
CA PHE A 241 -7.22 23.11 -22.67
C PHE A 241 -8.71 23.40 -22.85
N LYS A 242 -9.08 24.61 -23.28
CA LYS A 242 -10.48 25.03 -23.39
C LYS A 242 -11.16 24.32 -24.55
N GLY A 243 -12.34 23.77 -24.30
CA GLY A 243 -13.17 23.17 -25.33
C GLY A 243 -14.06 24.21 -26.04
N PRO A 244 -14.77 23.80 -27.10
CA PRO A 244 -15.65 24.69 -27.87
C PRO A 244 -16.91 25.11 -27.11
N LYS A 245 -17.29 24.38 -26.05
CA LYS A 245 -18.46 24.68 -25.17
C LYS A 245 -17.98 25.07 -23.77
N GLU A 246 -18.80 25.84 -23.05
CA GLU A 246 -18.49 26.40 -21.74
C GLU A 246 -18.09 25.35 -20.67
N ASN A 247 -18.69 24.14 -20.72
CA ASN A 247 -18.37 23.01 -19.83
C ASN A 247 -17.68 21.85 -20.59
N SER A 248 -16.75 22.17 -21.48
CA SER A 248 -15.94 21.17 -22.21
C SER A 248 -14.47 21.56 -22.21
N THR A 249 -13.61 20.55 -22.35
CA THR A 249 -12.18 20.73 -22.60
C THR A 249 -11.86 20.33 -24.03
N ILE A 250 -10.68 20.65 -24.51
CA ILE A 250 -10.22 20.21 -25.84
C ILE A 250 -10.17 18.66 -25.97
N PHE A 251 -10.10 17.95 -24.83
CA PHE A 251 -10.04 16.50 -24.77
C PHE A 251 -11.37 15.81 -24.41
N THR A 252 -12.27 16.49 -23.69
CA THR A 252 -13.46 15.87 -23.08
C THR A 252 -14.69 16.76 -23.19
N GLU A 253 -15.86 16.13 -23.34
CA GLU A 253 -17.15 16.81 -23.38
C GLU A 253 -18.14 16.19 -22.39
N CYS A 254 -19.00 17.03 -21.81
CA CYS A 254 -20.12 16.59 -20.98
C CYS A 254 -21.40 16.58 -21.84
N ILE A 255 -21.97 15.39 -22.07
CA ILE A 255 -23.21 15.21 -22.83
C ILE A 255 -24.23 14.53 -21.91
N LYS A 256 -25.34 15.21 -21.61
CA LYS A 256 -26.43 14.66 -20.76
C LYS A 256 -25.93 14.15 -19.39
N ASN A 257 -25.05 14.91 -18.73
CA ASN A 257 -24.39 14.56 -17.46
C ASN A 257 -23.43 13.34 -17.53
N GLU A 258 -23.12 12.82 -18.72
CA GLU A 258 -22.04 11.85 -18.90
C GLU A 258 -20.81 12.51 -19.54
N ILE A 259 -19.63 12.25 -18.97
CA ILE A 259 -18.36 12.77 -19.49
C ILE A 259 -17.80 11.75 -20.48
N LYS A 260 -17.44 12.20 -21.69
CA LYS A 260 -16.86 11.38 -22.76
C LYS A 260 -15.63 12.04 -23.35
N LEU A 261 -14.71 11.24 -23.89
CA LEU A 261 -13.60 11.74 -24.69
C LEU A 261 -14.14 12.29 -26.01
N SER A 262 -13.63 13.45 -26.43
CA SER A 262 -14.00 14.05 -27.71
C SER A 262 -13.49 13.19 -28.88
N ARG A 263 -14.33 12.97 -29.89
CA ARG A 263 -14.05 12.07 -31.03
C ARG A 263 -12.92 12.53 -31.94
N LYS A 264 -12.64 13.84 -31.98
CA LYS A 264 -11.59 14.48 -32.78
C LYS A 264 -10.62 15.27 -31.90
N ARG A 265 -10.29 14.75 -30.73
CA ARG A 265 -9.37 15.41 -29.79
C ARG A 265 -7.92 15.36 -30.31
N PRO A 266 -7.08 16.35 -29.95
CA PRO A 266 -5.66 16.27 -30.20
C PRO A 266 -5.02 15.12 -29.39
N GLY A 267 -3.86 14.67 -29.87
CA GLY A 267 -2.97 13.82 -29.09
C GLY A 267 -2.38 14.59 -27.91
N PHE A 268 -2.19 13.93 -26.78
CA PHE A 268 -1.64 14.56 -25.57
C PHE A 268 -0.37 13.85 -25.10
N ILE A 269 0.77 14.51 -25.24
CA ILE A 269 2.05 14.02 -24.70
C ILE A 269 2.56 14.88 -23.55
N ILE A 270 3.33 14.27 -22.66
CA ILE A 270 3.97 14.96 -21.54
C ILE A 270 5.41 14.50 -21.36
N SER A 271 6.29 15.45 -21.07
CA SER A 271 7.65 15.19 -20.59
C SER A 271 7.89 15.92 -19.28
N SER A 272 8.29 15.17 -18.26
CA SER A 272 8.76 15.72 -16.99
C SER A 272 10.27 15.93 -17.09
N THR A 273 10.80 17.02 -16.55
CA THR A 273 12.22 17.36 -16.71
C THR A 273 12.80 18.15 -15.55
N SER A 274 14.11 18.01 -15.35
CA SER A 274 14.91 18.84 -14.46
C SER A 274 15.65 19.96 -15.22
N TRP A 275 15.47 20.06 -16.55
CA TRP A 275 16.16 20.98 -17.45
C TRP A 275 17.69 21.02 -17.25
N THR A 276 18.27 19.84 -17.09
CA THR A 276 19.70 19.61 -16.86
C THR A 276 20.36 18.95 -18.09
N GLU A 277 21.68 18.89 -18.11
CA GLU A 277 22.46 18.43 -19.28
C GLU A 277 22.27 16.93 -19.61
N ASP A 278 21.80 16.14 -18.65
CA ASP A 278 21.42 14.73 -18.80
C ASP A 278 20.12 14.51 -19.59
N GLU A 279 19.43 15.59 -19.99
CA GLU A 279 18.18 15.59 -20.75
C GLU A 279 18.33 16.45 -22.02
N ASP A 280 18.70 15.83 -23.14
CA ASP A 280 18.82 16.53 -24.43
C ASP A 280 17.44 16.69 -25.10
N PHE A 281 16.82 17.85 -24.89
CA PHE A 281 15.53 18.19 -25.50
C PHE A 281 15.60 18.46 -27.01
N SER A 282 16.79 18.63 -27.60
CA SER A 282 16.89 18.73 -29.06
C SER A 282 16.30 17.49 -29.75
N ILE A 283 16.43 16.32 -29.11
CA ILE A 283 15.88 15.05 -29.59
C ILE A 283 14.35 15.13 -29.74
N LEU A 284 13.65 15.55 -28.67
CA LEU A 284 12.20 15.69 -28.71
C LEU A 284 11.77 16.78 -29.69
N LEU A 285 12.45 17.92 -29.71
CA LEU A 285 12.08 19.04 -30.60
C LEU A 285 12.26 18.68 -32.08
N ASN A 286 13.30 17.91 -32.44
CA ASN A 286 13.48 17.41 -33.80
C ASN A 286 12.44 16.35 -34.15
N ALA A 287 12.13 15.42 -33.24
CA ALA A 287 11.08 14.43 -33.45
C ALA A 287 9.70 15.07 -33.69
N LEU A 288 9.40 16.15 -32.95
CA LEU A 288 8.17 16.94 -33.14
C LEU A 288 8.18 17.74 -34.45
N GLN A 289 9.34 18.20 -34.91
CA GLN A 289 9.46 18.81 -36.23
C GLN A 289 9.13 17.82 -37.35
N GLU A 290 9.58 16.57 -37.24
CA GLU A 290 9.24 15.52 -38.22
C GLU A 290 7.75 15.13 -38.16
N TYR A 291 7.16 15.14 -36.96
CA TYR A 291 5.71 14.96 -36.79
C TYR A 291 4.91 16.08 -37.48
N GLU A 292 5.32 17.33 -37.31
CA GLU A 292 4.72 18.49 -38.00
C GLU A 292 4.87 18.38 -39.52
N ASN A 293 6.07 18.06 -40.02
CA ASN A 293 6.33 17.89 -41.45
C ASN A 293 5.43 16.81 -42.05
N SER A 294 5.25 15.69 -41.34
CA SER A 294 4.40 14.57 -41.74
C SER A 294 2.94 14.96 -41.94
N ILE A 295 2.44 15.92 -41.16
CA ILE A 295 1.09 16.48 -41.33
C ILE A 295 1.05 17.42 -42.54
N VAL A 296 2.00 18.35 -42.63
CA VAL A 296 2.04 19.36 -43.70
C VAL A 296 2.18 18.71 -45.08
N GLU A 297 2.97 17.66 -45.17
CA GLU A 297 3.20 16.89 -46.41
C GLU A 297 2.09 15.86 -46.69
N ASN A 298 1.07 15.75 -45.82
CA ASN A 298 -0.03 14.78 -45.89
C ASN A 298 0.46 13.32 -46.03
N LEU A 299 1.56 12.96 -45.36
CA LEU A 299 2.11 11.61 -45.39
C LEU A 299 1.28 10.63 -44.55
N TYR A 300 0.71 11.12 -43.45
CA TYR A 300 -0.04 10.33 -42.48
C TYR A 300 -1.27 11.09 -41.99
N ASN A 301 -2.33 10.37 -41.60
CA ASN A 301 -3.50 10.97 -40.97
C ASN A 301 -3.27 11.14 -39.46
N LEU A 302 -2.72 12.29 -39.07
CA LEU A 302 -2.32 12.58 -37.68
C LEU A 302 -3.18 13.71 -37.08
N PRO A 303 -3.53 13.67 -35.79
CA PRO A 303 -4.17 14.78 -35.09
C PRO A 303 -3.19 15.90 -34.76
N ASP A 304 -3.72 17.08 -34.41
CA ASP A 304 -2.93 18.09 -33.71
C ASP A 304 -2.37 17.51 -32.40
N LEU A 305 -1.20 17.97 -31.97
CA LEU A 305 -0.47 17.43 -30.83
C LEU A 305 -0.22 18.50 -29.77
N ILE A 306 -0.67 18.23 -28.54
CA ILE A 306 -0.37 19.05 -27.38
C ILE A 306 0.75 18.38 -26.59
N CYS A 307 1.85 19.10 -26.42
CA CYS A 307 3.00 18.66 -25.66
C CYS A 307 3.20 19.52 -24.41
N ILE A 308 3.17 18.89 -23.24
CA ILE A 308 3.49 19.54 -21.98
C ILE A 308 4.91 19.20 -21.58
N ILE A 309 5.73 20.21 -21.33
CA ILE A 309 7.05 20.02 -20.72
C ILE A 309 7.08 20.71 -19.36
N THR A 310 7.02 19.92 -18.29
CA THR A 310 6.95 20.43 -16.91
C THR A 310 8.25 20.20 -16.16
N GLY A 311 8.67 21.19 -15.37
CA GLY A 311 9.94 21.13 -14.66
C GLY A 311 10.61 22.47 -14.41
N LYS A 312 11.69 22.43 -13.63
CA LYS A 312 12.55 23.58 -13.34
C LYS A 312 14.02 23.19 -13.41
N GLY A 313 14.81 24.02 -14.10
CA GLY A 313 16.26 23.93 -14.09
C GLY A 313 16.93 24.91 -15.05
N PRO A 314 18.26 24.83 -15.17
CA PRO A 314 19.08 25.85 -15.82
C PRO A 314 18.79 26.01 -17.31
N LEU A 315 18.50 24.92 -18.03
CA LEU A 315 18.30 24.95 -19.48
C LEU A 315 16.88 25.33 -19.93
N LYS A 316 15.95 25.59 -19.00
CA LYS A 316 14.55 25.89 -19.34
C LYS A 316 14.42 27.07 -20.30
N ASN A 317 15.12 28.16 -20.03
CA ASN A 317 15.05 29.37 -20.85
C ASN A 317 15.64 29.16 -22.26
N PHE A 318 16.72 28.38 -22.35
CA PHE A 318 17.36 28.04 -23.61
C PHE A 318 16.40 27.29 -24.54
N TYR A 319 15.82 26.17 -24.07
CA TYR A 319 14.88 25.41 -24.89
C TYR A 319 13.56 26.14 -25.12
N THR A 320 13.09 26.94 -24.16
CA THR A 320 11.89 27.77 -24.38
C THR A 320 12.11 28.79 -25.50
N ALA A 321 13.32 29.35 -25.63
CA ALA A 321 13.66 30.22 -26.75
C ALA A 321 13.65 29.46 -28.09
N ILE A 322 14.20 28.24 -28.13
CA ILE A 322 14.15 27.39 -29.33
C ILE A 322 12.70 27.08 -29.72
N ILE A 323 11.86 26.69 -28.76
CA ILE A 323 10.44 26.40 -28.98
C ILE A 323 9.72 27.61 -29.58
N LYS A 324 9.97 28.82 -29.07
CA LYS A 324 9.37 30.06 -29.60
C LYS A 324 9.81 30.41 -31.02
N LEU A 325 10.96 29.91 -31.45
CA LEU A 325 11.46 30.10 -32.82
C LEU A 325 10.88 29.06 -33.80
N ARG A 326 10.17 28.03 -33.31
CA ARG A 326 9.48 27.06 -34.16
C ARG A 326 8.13 27.63 -34.59
N ASN A 327 7.86 27.58 -35.90
CA ASN A 327 6.60 28.04 -36.50
C ASN A 327 5.67 26.86 -36.80
N TRP A 328 5.36 26.06 -35.78
CA TRP A 328 4.48 24.90 -35.92
C TRP A 328 3.00 25.30 -35.91
N LYS A 329 2.21 24.63 -36.73
CA LYS A 329 0.77 24.82 -36.87
C LYS A 329 -0.03 23.71 -36.17
N HIS A 330 0.51 22.49 -36.14
CA HIS A 330 -0.18 21.32 -35.62
C HIS A 330 0.39 20.84 -34.28
N VAL A 331 1.64 21.18 -33.97
CA VAL A 331 2.26 20.90 -32.67
C VAL A 331 2.26 22.15 -31.79
N THR A 332 1.68 22.04 -30.59
CA THR A 332 1.74 23.11 -29.57
C THR A 332 2.45 22.62 -28.32
N ILE A 333 3.52 23.31 -27.91
CA ILE A 333 4.21 23.06 -26.64
C ILE A 333 3.85 24.13 -25.62
N ILE A 334 3.54 23.72 -24.38
CA ILE A 334 3.49 24.61 -23.22
C ILE A 334 4.35 24.09 -22.06
N THR A 335 4.86 25.01 -21.24
CA THR A 335 5.72 24.69 -20.09
C THR A 335 5.11 25.13 -18.74
N PRO A 336 3.92 24.61 -18.39
CA PRO A 336 3.16 25.06 -17.22
C PRO A 336 3.93 24.78 -15.93
N TRP A 337 3.71 25.63 -14.93
CA TRP A 337 4.00 25.28 -13.55
C TRP A 337 2.84 24.47 -12.99
N LEU A 338 3.15 23.31 -12.41
CA LEU A 338 2.20 22.41 -11.76
C LEU A 338 2.51 22.34 -10.27
N GLU A 339 1.49 22.47 -9.44
CA GLU A 339 1.58 22.18 -8.01
C GLU A 339 1.78 20.67 -7.79
N ASN A 340 2.32 20.28 -6.63
CA ASN A 340 2.61 18.87 -6.34
C ASN A 340 1.38 17.94 -6.51
N GLU A 341 0.19 18.42 -6.14
CA GLU A 341 -1.06 17.67 -6.27
C GLU A 341 -1.62 17.61 -7.70
N ASP A 342 -1.23 18.57 -8.54
CA ASP A 342 -1.67 18.68 -9.93
C ASP A 342 -0.76 17.89 -10.88
N TYR A 343 0.51 17.65 -10.50
CA TYR A 343 1.48 16.91 -11.31
C TYR A 343 1.06 15.44 -11.61
N PRO A 344 0.68 14.61 -10.62
CA PRO A 344 0.18 13.25 -10.90
C PRO A 344 -1.07 13.23 -11.78
N LYS A 345 -2.01 14.17 -11.56
CA LYS A 345 -3.22 14.30 -12.38
C LYS A 345 -2.90 14.66 -13.82
N MET A 346 -1.87 15.48 -14.05
CA MET A 346 -1.40 15.81 -15.38
C MET A 346 -0.82 14.58 -16.09
N LEU A 347 0.03 13.80 -15.41
CA LEU A 347 0.57 12.55 -15.97
C LEU A 347 -0.55 11.57 -16.32
N ALA A 348 -1.48 11.34 -15.39
CA ALA A 348 -2.63 10.45 -15.59
C ALA A 348 -3.60 10.94 -16.69
N SER A 349 -3.52 12.22 -17.08
CA SER A 349 -4.34 12.79 -18.15
C SER A 349 -3.72 12.61 -19.54
N ALA A 350 -2.42 12.39 -19.66
CA ALA A 350 -1.73 12.27 -20.95
C ALA A 350 -2.01 10.93 -21.66
N ASP A 351 -1.76 10.89 -22.96
CA ASP A 351 -1.84 9.68 -23.79
C ASP A 351 -0.50 8.95 -23.91
N LEU A 352 0.61 9.69 -23.86
CA LEU A 352 1.97 9.13 -23.93
C LEU A 352 2.98 10.03 -23.19
N GLY A 353 3.82 9.42 -22.35
CA GLY A 353 4.93 10.10 -21.66
C GLY A 353 6.23 10.03 -22.46
N ILE A 354 7.05 11.08 -22.39
CA ILE A 354 8.39 11.10 -23.01
C ILE A 354 9.45 11.33 -21.94
N CYS A 355 10.39 10.39 -21.82
CA CYS A 355 11.51 10.48 -20.89
C CYS A 355 12.84 10.54 -21.64
N LEU A 356 13.52 11.68 -21.57
CA LEU A 356 14.85 11.91 -22.14
C LEU A 356 15.98 11.70 -21.12
N HIS A 357 15.63 11.49 -19.85
CA HIS A 357 16.61 11.41 -18.76
C HIS A 357 17.57 10.23 -18.96
N THR A 358 18.85 10.54 -18.84
CA THR A 358 19.94 9.57 -18.76
C THR A 358 20.64 9.68 -17.41
N SER A 359 21.18 8.57 -16.91
CA SER A 359 22.01 8.59 -15.70
C SER A 359 23.46 8.94 -16.04
N SER A 360 24.11 9.79 -15.25
CA SER A 360 25.54 10.12 -15.41
C SER A 360 26.47 8.90 -15.37
N SER A 361 26.09 7.87 -14.61
CA SER A 361 26.80 6.58 -14.58
C SER A 361 26.23 5.57 -15.58
N GLY A 362 25.04 5.83 -16.12
CA GLY A 362 24.22 4.88 -16.89
C GLY A 362 23.59 3.79 -16.02
N LEU A 363 23.67 3.89 -14.69
CA LEU A 363 23.28 2.82 -13.77
C LEU A 363 22.04 3.14 -12.91
N ASP A 364 21.62 4.40 -12.88
CA ASP A 364 20.45 4.85 -12.12
C ASP A 364 19.18 4.82 -12.97
N LEU A 365 18.06 4.36 -12.39
CA LEU A 365 16.79 4.26 -13.10
C LEU A 365 16.04 5.60 -13.07
N PRO A 366 15.36 5.97 -14.17
CA PRO A 366 14.71 7.27 -14.25
C PRO A 366 13.45 7.31 -13.38
N MET A 367 13.51 7.99 -12.24
CA MET A 367 12.35 8.15 -11.34
C MET A 367 11.12 8.73 -12.07
N LYS A 368 11.32 9.57 -13.09
CA LYS A 368 10.24 10.16 -13.88
C LYS A 368 9.41 9.12 -14.64
N VAL A 369 10.03 8.03 -15.09
CA VAL A 369 9.30 6.91 -15.70
C VAL A 369 8.51 6.15 -14.64
N ILE A 370 9.04 6.02 -13.42
CA ILE A 370 8.35 5.38 -12.31
C ILE A 370 7.06 6.15 -11.97
N ASP A 371 7.12 7.48 -11.94
CA ASP A 371 5.95 8.36 -11.73
C ASP A 371 4.89 8.17 -12.84
N MET A 372 5.32 8.16 -14.11
CA MET A 372 4.45 7.93 -15.26
C MET A 372 3.79 6.54 -15.20
N PHE A 373 4.57 5.51 -14.91
CA PHE A 373 4.07 4.14 -14.74
C PHE A 373 3.11 4.01 -13.56
N GLY A 374 3.35 4.75 -12.46
CA GLY A 374 2.42 4.84 -11.34
C GLY A 374 1.04 5.36 -11.74
N CYS A 375 0.98 6.27 -12.72
CA CYS A 375 -0.25 6.80 -13.30
C CYS A 375 -0.83 5.95 -14.45
N GLU A 376 -0.27 4.76 -14.70
CA GLU A 376 -0.56 3.91 -15.86
C GLU A 376 -0.40 4.64 -17.21
N LEU A 377 0.53 5.60 -17.28
CA LEU A 377 0.90 6.31 -18.51
C LEU A 377 2.02 5.54 -19.22
N PRO A 378 1.80 5.02 -20.43
CA PRO A 378 2.88 4.45 -21.23
C PRO A 378 3.90 5.51 -21.62
N VAL A 379 5.15 5.08 -21.84
CA VAL A 379 6.26 6.02 -22.13
C VAL A 379 7.05 5.63 -23.36
N CYS A 380 7.60 6.62 -24.06
CA CYS A 380 8.83 6.49 -24.85
C CYS A 380 10.00 6.94 -23.99
N ALA A 381 11.02 6.09 -23.80
CA ALA A 381 12.20 6.41 -23.00
C ALA A 381 13.50 6.29 -23.80
N TYR A 382 14.42 7.26 -23.63
CA TYR A 382 15.73 7.25 -24.28
C TYR A 382 16.59 6.10 -23.73
N ASN A 383 17.17 5.28 -24.61
CA ASN A 383 17.88 4.07 -24.23
C ASN A 383 19.23 4.34 -23.54
N PHE A 384 19.46 3.67 -22.41
CA PHE A 384 20.77 3.61 -21.75
C PHE A 384 20.89 2.31 -20.93
N LYS A 385 22.10 2.05 -20.40
CA LYS A 385 22.54 0.73 -19.95
C LYS A 385 21.55 -0.03 -19.04
N CYS A 386 20.97 0.59 -18.01
CA CYS A 386 20.06 -0.10 -17.08
C CYS A 386 18.56 0.09 -17.39
N LEU A 387 18.18 0.86 -18.42
CA LEU A 387 16.78 1.21 -18.69
C LEU A 387 15.88 -0.02 -18.86
N SER A 388 16.40 -1.09 -19.48
CA SER A 388 15.66 -2.32 -19.79
C SER A 388 15.12 -3.06 -18.57
N GLU A 389 15.62 -2.74 -17.37
CA GLU A 389 15.09 -3.24 -16.10
C GLU A 389 13.72 -2.62 -15.77
N LEU A 390 13.46 -1.41 -16.25
CA LEU A 390 12.23 -0.65 -16.02
C LEU A 390 11.34 -0.62 -17.27
N VAL A 391 11.88 -0.20 -18.41
CA VAL A 391 11.14 -0.07 -19.67
C VAL A 391 11.56 -1.15 -20.65
N LYS A 392 10.62 -2.04 -20.98
CA LYS A 392 10.80 -3.11 -21.94
C LYS A 392 10.05 -2.76 -23.23
N HIS A 393 10.83 -2.59 -24.29
CA HIS A 393 10.34 -2.16 -25.60
C HIS A 393 9.20 -3.07 -26.09
N ASN A 394 8.06 -2.46 -26.44
CA ASN A 394 6.84 -3.14 -26.88
C ASN A 394 6.22 -4.11 -25.87
N GLU A 395 6.60 -4.06 -24.59
CA GLU A 395 5.96 -4.79 -23.50
C GLU A 395 5.18 -3.87 -22.55
N ASN A 396 5.84 -2.85 -22.00
CA ASN A 396 5.26 -1.88 -21.07
C ASN A 396 5.52 -0.41 -21.47
N GLY A 397 6.22 -0.20 -22.57
CA GLY A 397 6.56 1.10 -23.13
C GLY A 397 7.40 0.95 -24.41
N MET A 398 7.90 2.06 -24.92
CA MET A 398 8.78 2.14 -26.08
C MET A 398 10.13 2.73 -25.69
N VAL A 399 11.14 2.42 -26.49
CA VAL A 399 12.55 2.75 -26.23
C VAL A 399 13.12 3.28 -27.53
N PHE A 400 13.86 4.38 -27.50
CA PHE A 400 14.46 5.01 -28.68
C PHE A 400 15.91 5.40 -28.43
N LEU A 401 16.70 5.46 -29.50
CA LEU A 401 18.12 5.84 -29.47
C LEU A 401 18.38 7.26 -29.98
N ASN A 402 17.46 7.83 -30.75
CA ASN A 402 17.64 9.12 -31.42
C ASN A 402 16.29 9.75 -31.75
N ASP A 403 16.35 10.97 -32.30
CA ASP A 403 15.20 11.77 -32.70
C ASP A 403 14.37 11.12 -33.82
N LYS A 404 15.02 10.44 -34.77
CA LYS A 404 14.32 9.74 -35.87
C LYS A 404 13.48 8.58 -35.37
N GLU A 405 14.02 7.75 -34.47
CA GLU A 405 13.27 6.66 -33.85
C GLU A 405 12.10 7.18 -33.01
N LEU A 406 12.32 8.27 -32.26
CA LEU A 406 11.24 8.90 -31.50
C LEU A 406 10.16 9.46 -32.43
N ALA A 407 10.52 10.08 -33.56
CA ALA A 407 9.58 10.57 -34.55
C ALA A 407 8.69 9.44 -35.10
N ILE A 408 9.31 8.31 -35.49
CA ILE A 408 8.59 7.12 -35.96
C ILE A 408 7.61 6.61 -34.91
N GLN A 409 8.03 6.55 -33.64
CA GLN A 409 7.18 6.11 -32.53
C GLN A 409 6.01 7.06 -32.30
N LEU A 410 6.24 8.38 -32.34
CA LEU A 410 5.18 9.38 -32.20
C LEU A 410 4.17 9.32 -33.35
N ILE A 411 4.65 9.23 -34.60
CA ILE A 411 3.79 9.10 -35.78
C ILE A 411 2.96 7.82 -35.67
N SER A 412 3.60 6.66 -35.41
CA SER A 412 2.91 5.38 -35.28
C SER A 412 1.90 5.35 -34.12
N TRP A 413 2.17 6.05 -33.02
CA TRP A 413 1.27 6.13 -31.87
C TRP A 413 0.07 7.06 -32.10
N PHE A 414 0.15 8.03 -33.02
CA PHE A 414 -0.93 8.99 -33.24
C PHE A 414 -1.58 8.90 -34.63
N GLU A 415 -1.10 8.02 -35.52
CA GLU A 415 -1.74 7.74 -36.80
C GLU A 415 -3.16 7.20 -36.61
N ASP A 416 -4.16 7.81 -37.27
CA ASP A 416 -5.59 7.51 -37.13
C ASP A 416 -6.14 7.61 -35.69
N PHE A 417 -5.45 8.33 -34.81
CA PHE A 417 -5.85 8.49 -33.41
C PHE A 417 -7.15 9.29 -33.27
N PRO A 418 -8.04 8.96 -32.31
CA PRO A 418 -7.92 7.89 -31.30
C PRO A 418 -8.50 6.54 -31.73
N ASN A 419 -8.74 6.33 -33.03
CA ASN A 419 -9.53 5.18 -33.53
C ASN A 419 -8.68 4.07 -34.17
N ASN A 420 -7.35 4.17 -34.12
CA ASN A 420 -6.45 3.16 -34.65
C ASN A 420 -6.47 1.88 -33.80
N ASN A 421 -6.96 0.78 -34.37
CA ASN A 421 -7.09 -0.50 -33.67
C ASN A 421 -5.74 -1.09 -33.23
N THR A 422 -4.67 -0.88 -34.00
CA THR A 422 -3.34 -1.41 -33.67
C THR A 422 -2.76 -0.66 -32.48
N GLN A 423 -2.87 0.67 -32.49
CA GLN A 423 -2.44 1.50 -31.38
C GLN A 423 -3.25 1.25 -30.12
N CYS A 424 -4.58 1.17 -30.21
CA CYS A 424 -5.45 0.87 -29.06
C CYS A 424 -5.12 -0.49 -28.41
N LYS A 425 -4.76 -1.50 -29.21
CA LYS A 425 -4.30 -2.80 -28.70
C LYS A 425 -2.97 -2.69 -27.97
N LEU A 426 -2.04 -1.89 -28.50
CA LEU A 426 -0.74 -1.67 -27.88
C LEU A 426 -0.87 -0.89 -26.57
N ASP A 427 -1.65 0.20 -26.55
CA ASP A 427 -1.95 0.97 -25.35
C ASP A 427 -2.60 0.11 -24.26
N LYS A 428 -3.60 -0.70 -24.64
CA LYS A 428 -4.22 -1.66 -23.70
C LYS A 428 -3.20 -2.65 -23.13
N LYS A 429 -2.32 -3.22 -23.98
CA LYS A 429 -1.25 -4.12 -23.54
C LYS A 429 -0.32 -3.43 -22.55
N PHE A 430 0.13 -2.22 -22.86
CA PHE A 430 1.02 -1.45 -21.97
C PHE A 430 0.33 -1.18 -20.64
N ARG A 431 -0.91 -0.65 -20.64
CA ARG A 431 -1.67 -0.35 -19.43
C ARG A 431 -1.93 -1.59 -18.56
N GLU A 432 -2.13 -2.77 -19.15
CA GLU A 432 -2.26 -4.02 -18.38
C GLU A 432 -0.97 -4.38 -17.63
N GLU A 433 0.21 -4.19 -18.23
CA GLU A 433 1.49 -4.37 -17.55
C GLU A 433 1.76 -3.27 -16.50
N LEU A 434 1.41 -2.02 -16.80
CA LEU A 434 1.54 -0.91 -15.86
C LEU A 434 0.62 -1.09 -14.65
N HIS A 435 -0.58 -1.63 -14.84
CA HIS A 435 -1.49 -1.98 -13.75
C HIS A 435 -0.89 -3.07 -12.83
N LYS A 436 -0.17 -4.05 -13.38
CA LYS A 436 0.58 -5.04 -12.58
C LYS A 436 1.73 -4.39 -11.81
N PHE A 437 2.47 -3.49 -12.47
CA PHE A 437 3.55 -2.72 -11.84
C PHE A 437 3.02 -1.88 -10.67
N GLN A 438 1.89 -1.21 -10.86
CA GLN A 438 1.21 -0.39 -9.85
C GLN A 438 0.78 -1.21 -8.63
N LYS A 439 0.33 -2.46 -8.83
CA LYS A 439 -0.03 -3.39 -7.73
C LYS A 439 1.15 -3.91 -6.92
N ASN A 440 2.32 -3.95 -7.52
CA ASN A 440 3.54 -4.47 -6.90
C ASN A 440 4.27 -3.38 -6.11
N ARG A 441 3.65 -2.89 -5.03
CA ARG A 441 4.23 -1.91 -4.08
C ARG A 441 4.86 -2.63 -2.89
N TRP A 442 5.88 -2.01 -2.27
CA TRP A 442 6.58 -2.54 -1.08
C TRP A 442 5.63 -2.88 0.08
N HIS A 443 4.56 -2.11 0.20
CA HIS A 443 3.42 -2.40 1.05
C HIS A 443 2.20 -2.39 0.12
N GLY A 444 1.36 -3.43 0.16
CA GLY A 444 0.24 -3.57 -0.76
C GLY A 444 -0.68 -2.35 -0.75
N ILE A 445 -1.42 -2.15 -1.85
CA ILE A 445 -2.45 -1.09 -2.00
C ILE A 445 -3.52 -1.17 -0.89
N GLU A 446 -3.65 -2.32 -0.24
CA GLU A 446 -4.60 -2.57 0.85
C GLU A 446 -4.46 -1.61 2.04
N ASP A 447 -3.29 -0.96 2.23
CA ASP A 447 -3.05 -0.08 3.38
C ASP A 447 -3.58 1.36 3.22
N ASN A 448 -3.99 1.77 2.01
CA ASN A 448 -4.52 3.12 1.73
C ASN A 448 -5.96 3.09 1.20
N ILE A 449 -6.71 2.01 1.47
CA ILE A 449 -8.16 2.04 1.37
C ILE A 449 -8.67 3.04 2.42
N PHE A 450 -9.57 3.95 2.05
CA PHE A 450 -10.31 4.73 3.04
C PHE A 450 -10.92 3.77 4.06
N LEU A 451 -10.39 3.73 5.28
CA LEU A 451 -10.88 2.86 6.34
C LEU A 451 -11.99 3.59 7.10
N ASN A 452 -13.18 3.01 7.11
CA ASN A 452 -14.25 3.45 8.01
C ASN A 452 -13.85 3.11 9.45
N ASN A 453 -13.38 4.11 10.20
CA ASN A 453 -12.97 3.95 11.60
C ASN A 453 -14.14 3.86 12.60
N ARG A 454 -15.39 3.88 12.13
CA ARG A 454 -16.61 3.72 12.95
C ARG A 454 -17.50 2.58 12.45
N PRO A 455 -16.97 1.38 12.18
CA PRO A 455 -17.72 0.32 11.54
C PRO A 455 -18.89 -0.15 12.42
N ILE A 456 -20.03 -0.44 11.79
CA ILE A 456 -21.22 -1.03 12.39
C ILE A 456 -21.39 -2.41 11.78
N ILE A 457 -21.44 -3.44 12.62
CA ILE A 457 -21.55 -4.83 12.19
C ILE A 457 -22.90 -5.37 12.66
N GLY A 458 -23.65 -5.95 11.73
CA GLY A 458 -24.90 -6.62 12.05
C GLY A 458 -24.65 -8.02 12.62
N ILE A 459 -25.35 -8.40 13.68
CA ILE A 459 -25.32 -9.77 14.21
C ILE A 459 -26.68 -10.42 13.99
N LEU A 460 -26.70 -11.54 13.26
CA LEU A 460 -27.94 -12.24 12.95
C LEU A 460 -28.53 -12.90 14.20
N SER A 461 -29.75 -12.50 14.57
CA SER A 461 -30.53 -13.18 15.60
C SER A 461 -30.92 -14.59 15.15
N GLN A 462 -31.22 -15.47 16.09
CA GLN A 462 -31.69 -16.83 15.81
C GLN A 462 -32.92 -17.13 16.65
N GLU A 463 -33.71 -18.12 16.23
CA GLU A 463 -34.90 -18.56 16.96
C GLU A 463 -34.54 -18.96 18.39
N ILE A 464 -35.47 -18.76 19.32
CA ILE A 464 -35.25 -19.16 20.70
C ILE A 464 -34.91 -20.65 20.78
N SER A 465 -33.72 -20.98 21.28
CA SER A 465 -33.32 -22.38 21.43
C SER A 465 -34.24 -23.10 22.41
N TYR A 466 -34.44 -24.40 22.22
CA TYR A 466 -35.27 -25.22 23.10
C TYR A 466 -34.91 -25.02 24.59
N SER A 467 -33.61 -25.03 24.93
CA SER A 467 -33.15 -24.83 26.31
C SER A 467 -33.43 -23.44 26.87
N LEU A 468 -33.41 -22.40 26.03
CA LEU A 468 -33.79 -21.05 26.47
C LEU A 468 -35.31 -20.91 26.61
N ASN A 469 -36.08 -21.51 25.70
CA ASN A 469 -37.54 -21.50 25.78
C ASN A 469 -38.03 -22.24 27.03
N GLU A 470 -37.43 -23.37 27.42
CA GLU A 470 -37.76 -24.03 28.71
C GLU A 470 -37.60 -23.09 29.93
N LYS A 471 -36.64 -22.16 29.89
CA LYS A 471 -36.34 -21.22 30.98
C LYS A 471 -37.17 -19.94 30.93
N TYR A 472 -37.70 -19.62 29.75
CA TYR A 472 -38.48 -18.42 29.44
C TYR A 472 -39.65 -18.78 28.50
N PRO A 473 -40.58 -19.65 28.92
CA PRO A 473 -41.56 -20.27 28.03
C PRO A 473 -42.45 -19.24 27.37
N GLY A 474 -42.44 -19.21 26.03
CA GLY A 474 -43.32 -18.37 25.20
C GLY A 474 -43.10 -16.86 25.35
N LYS A 475 -41.99 -16.42 25.95
CA LYS A 475 -41.74 -14.99 26.23
C LYS A 475 -41.01 -14.25 25.12
N TYR A 476 -40.22 -14.96 24.32
CA TYR A 476 -39.30 -14.40 23.34
C TYR A 476 -39.29 -15.27 22.09
N ASP A 477 -39.07 -14.64 20.94
CA ASP A 477 -39.09 -15.26 19.63
C ASP A 477 -37.67 -15.53 19.10
N SER A 478 -36.73 -14.64 19.40
CA SER A 478 -35.34 -14.76 18.96
C SER A 478 -34.33 -14.27 20.01
N TYR A 479 -33.06 -14.59 19.82
CA TYR A 479 -31.99 -14.16 20.72
C TYR A 479 -30.64 -13.95 20.03
N ILE A 480 -29.77 -13.20 20.70
CA ILE A 480 -28.33 -13.09 20.41
C ILE A 480 -27.58 -13.31 21.73
N ALA A 481 -26.60 -14.21 21.76
CA ALA A 481 -25.73 -14.33 22.93
C ALA A 481 -24.82 -13.10 23.06
N ALA A 482 -24.74 -12.52 24.26
CA ALA A 482 -24.01 -11.27 24.48
C ALA A 482 -22.49 -11.40 24.24
N SER A 483 -21.95 -12.61 24.27
CA SER A 483 -20.55 -12.87 23.92
C SER A 483 -20.20 -12.42 22.51
N TYR A 484 -21.11 -12.55 21.54
CA TYR A 484 -20.87 -12.10 20.16
C TYR A 484 -20.87 -10.57 20.05
N VAL A 485 -21.73 -9.90 20.80
CA VAL A 485 -21.77 -8.43 20.86
C VAL A 485 -20.44 -7.91 21.44
N LYS A 486 -20.03 -8.43 22.59
CA LYS A 486 -18.76 -8.08 23.24
C LYS A 486 -17.53 -8.41 22.39
N PHE A 487 -17.60 -9.48 21.59
CA PHE A 487 -16.55 -9.86 20.67
C PHE A 487 -16.33 -8.80 19.57
N ILE A 488 -17.40 -8.27 19.00
CA ILE A 488 -17.33 -7.20 18.01
C ILE A 488 -16.93 -5.87 18.66
N GLU A 489 -17.54 -5.51 19.79
CA GLU A 489 -17.25 -4.25 20.48
C GLU A 489 -15.81 -4.20 21.01
N GLY A 490 -15.28 -5.33 21.48
CA GLY A 490 -13.90 -5.46 21.95
C GLY A 490 -12.84 -5.21 20.88
N ALA A 491 -13.20 -5.19 19.60
CA ALA A 491 -12.31 -4.86 18.48
C ALA A 491 -12.57 -3.46 17.87
N GLY A 492 -13.43 -2.65 18.51
CA GLY A 492 -13.68 -1.26 18.12
C GLY A 492 -14.70 -1.11 16.99
N ALA A 493 -15.80 -1.88 17.05
CA ALA A 493 -16.97 -1.75 16.19
C ALA A 493 -18.25 -1.64 17.02
N ARG A 494 -19.32 -1.13 16.41
CA ARG A 494 -20.67 -1.08 17.00
C ARG A 494 -21.55 -2.18 16.43
N VAL A 495 -22.62 -2.55 17.12
CA VAL A 495 -23.48 -3.68 16.74
C VAL A 495 -24.91 -3.25 16.48
N VAL A 496 -25.49 -3.80 15.41
CA VAL A 496 -26.94 -3.78 15.14
C VAL A 496 -27.48 -5.22 15.18
N PRO A 497 -28.57 -5.52 15.90
CA PRO A 497 -29.22 -6.82 15.79
C PRO A 497 -29.92 -6.94 14.42
N ILE A 498 -29.68 -8.03 13.69
CA ILE A 498 -30.42 -8.35 12.46
C ILE A 498 -31.54 -9.33 12.79
N TRP A 499 -32.77 -8.94 12.46
CA TRP A 499 -33.97 -9.74 12.74
C TRP A 499 -34.17 -10.86 11.71
N ILE A 500 -34.49 -12.06 12.19
CA ILE A 500 -35.02 -13.14 11.34
C ILE A 500 -36.48 -12.90 10.96
N GLY A 501 -36.97 -13.62 9.96
CA GLY A 501 -38.38 -13.56 9.53
C GLY A 501 -38.78 -12.29 8.78
N LYS A 502 -37.83 -11.42 8.45
CA LYS A 502 -38.05 -10.24 7.60
C LYS A 502 -38.00 -10.59 6.11
N ASN A 503 -38.53 -9.69 5.29
CA ASN A 503 -38.52 -9.81 3.83
C ASN A 503 -37.17 -9.36 3.23
N LYS A 504 -36.99 -9.58 1.93
CA LYS A 504 -35.76 -9.23 1.21
C LYS A 504 -35.42 -7.73 1.29
N SER A 505 -36.42 -6.85 1.21
CA SER A 505 -36.23 -5.38 1.22
C SER A 505 -35.58 -4.92 2.52
N TYR A 506 -36.01 -5.46 3.66
CA TYR A 506 -35.40 -5.16 4.95
C TYR A 506 -33.89 -5.48 4.96
N TYR A 507 -33.49 -6.64 4.44
CA TYR A 507 -32.07 -7.00 4.41
C TYR A 507 -31.29 -6.17 3.40
N GLU A 508 -31.86 -5.84 2.23
CA GLU A 508 -31.20 -4.98 1.24
C GLU A 508 -30.96 -3.58 1.82
N GLU A 509 -31.96 -3.01 2.49
CA GLU A 509 -31.85 -1.71 3.13
C GLU A 509 -30.83 -1.73 4.28
N LEU A 510 -30.95 -2.68 5.21
CA LEU A 510 -30.05 -2.73 6.36
C LEU A 510 -28.59 -2.96 5.94
N LEU A 511 -28.32 -3.88 5.00
CA LEU A 511 -26.96 -4.17 4.53
C LEU A 511 -26.31 -2.99 3.82
N SER A 512 -27.10 -2.07 3.24
CA SER A 512 -26.57 -0.82 2.65
C SER A 512 -26.10 0.20 3.70
N LYS A 513 -26.52 0.03 4.97
CA LYS A 513 -26.25 0.95 6.08
C LYS A 513 -25.18 0.45 7.05
N ILE A 514 -24.93 -0.86 7.09
CA ILE A 514 -23.92 -1.50 7.95
C ILE A 514 -22.69 -1.96 7.14
N ASN A 515 -21.61 -2.31 7.84
CA ASN A 515 -20.30 -2.55 7.23
C ASN A 515 -19.90 -4.04 7.15
N GLY A 516 -20.72 -4.95 7.68
CA GLY A 516 -20.48 -6.39 7.65
C GLY A 516 -21.51 -7.15 8.47
N VAL A 517 -21.54 -8.49 8.34
CA VAL A 517 -22.48 -9.33 9.11
C VAL A 517 -21.78 -10.51 9.76
N LEU A 518 -22.02 -10.70 11.07
CA LEU A 518 -21.64 -11.89 11.81
C LEU A 518 -22.84 -12.85 11.95
N TRP A 519 -22.60 -14.10 11.60
CA TRP A 519 -23.52 -15.21 11.80
C TRP A 519 -23.08 -16.01 13.03
N PRO A 520 -23.79 -15.89 14.16
CA PRO A 520 -23.38 -16.53 15.41
C PRO A 520 -23.56 -18.05 15.38
N GLY A 521 -22.95 -18.70 16.37
CA GLY A 521 -23.22 -20.09 16.67
C GLY A 521 -24.60 -20.27 17.31
N GLY A 522 -25.08 -21.51 17.36
CA GLY A 522 -26.47 -21.77 17.70
C GLY A 522 -26.82 -23.24 17.75
N SER A 523 -28.12 -23.51 17.92
CA SER A 523 -28.68 -24.87 17.90
C SER A 523 -29.99 -24.98 17.10
N THR A 524 -30.28 -23.98 16.26
CA THR A 524 -31.45 -24.00 15.39
C THR A 524 -31.25 -24.93 14.18
N TYR A 525 -32.35 -25.34 13.56
CA TYR A 525 -32.37 -26.19 12.37
C TYR A 525 -32.49 -25.34 11.10
N PHE A 526 -31.88 -25.79 10.00
CA PHE A 526 -31.94 -25.07 8.72
C PHE A 526 -33.25 -25.24 7.95
N ASN A 527 -34.18 -26.06 8.45
CA ASN A 527 -35.48 -26.30 7.84
C ASN A 527 -36.60 -25.40 8.42
N GLN A 528 -36.29 -24.50 9.36
CA GLN A 528 -37.28 -23.59 9.94
C GLN A 528 -37.62 -22.48 8.94
N SER A 529 -38.90 -22.39 8.56
CA SER A 529 -39.40 -21.35 7.66
C SER A 529 -39.36 -19.98 8.34
N ASN A 530 -38.96 -18.97 7.57
CA ASN A 530 -38.74 -17.60 8.03
C ASN A 530 -37.69 -17.50 9.15
N GLY A 531 -36.78 -18.48 9.18
CA GLY A 531 -35.81 -18.65 10.25
C GLY A 531 -34.40 -18.12 9.95
N TYR A 532 -33.46 -18.53 10.80
CA TYR A 532 -32.03 -18.20 10.71
C TYR A 532 -31.43 -18.54 9.33
N ALA A 533 -31.76 -19.71 8.78
CA ALA A 533 -31.25 -20.14 7.49
C ALA A 533 -31.86 -19.37 6.31
N ASP A 534 -33.13 -18.95 6.40
CA ASP A 534 -33.81 -18.12 5.37
C ASP A 534 -33.22 -16.71 5.34
N ALA A 535 -33.06 -16.08 6.52
CA ALA A 535 -32.38 -14.80 6.66
C ALA A 535 -30.94 -14.87 6.14
N GLY A 536 -30.19 -15.90 6.55
CA GLY A 536 -28.83 -16.16 6.09
C GLY A 536 -28.71 -16.30 4.57
N TYR A 537 -29.65 -17.01 3.92
CA TYR A 537 -29.66 -17.17 2.47
C TYR A 537 -29.92 -15.84 1.73
N MET A 538 -30.83 -15.00 2.24
CA MET A 538 -31.07 -13.67 1.69
C MET A 538 -29.84 -12.77 1.84
N ILE A 539 -29.27 -12.68 3.05
CA ILE A 539 -28.06 -11.91 3.36
C ILE A 539 -26.88 -12.36 2.47
N TYR A 540 -26.67 -13.67 2.33
CA TYR A 540 -25.63 -14.22 1.46
C TYR A 540 -25.74 -13.73 0.02
N ASN A 541 -26.95 -13.80 -0.55
CA ASN A 541 -27.19 -13.41 -1.94
C ASN A 541 -27.02 -11.90 -2.15
N ILE A 542 -27.45 -11.09 -1.19
CA ILE A 542 -27.28 -9.62 -1.22
C ILE A 542 -25.79 -9.27 -1.13
N ALA A 543 -25.09 -9.75 -0.10
CA ALA A 543 -23.65 -9.50 0.08
C ALA A 543 -22.82 -10.00 -1.12
N LYS A 544 -23.18 -11.17 -1.69
CA LYS A 544 -22.53 -11.69 -2.91
C LYS A 544 -22.73 -10.78 -4.11
N LYS A 545 -23.92 -10.17 -4.25
CA LYS A 545 -24.21 -9.20 -5.32
C LYS A 545 -23.42 -7.90 -5.12
N MET A 546 -23.35 -7.39 -3.90
CA MET A 546 -22.57 -6.19 -3.55
C MET A 546 -21.10 -6.37 -3.94
N ASN A 547 -20.48 -7.46 -3.47
CA ASN A 547 -19.06 -7.74 -3.78
C ASN A 547 -18.79 -7.94 -5.28
N LYS A 548 -19.72 -8.56 -6.02
CA LYS A 548 -19.59 -8.69 -7.47
C LYS A 548 -19.63 -7.35 -8.20
N ASN A 549 -20.28 -6.35 -7.63
CA ASN A 549 -20.39 -5.00 -8.17
C ASN A 549 -19.24 -4.07 -7.70
N GLY A 550 -18.24 -4.60 -7.01
CA GLY A 550 -17.11 -3.83 -6.48
C GLY A 550 -17.37 -3.19 -5.11
N ASP A 551 -18.52 -3.47 -4.49
CA ASP A 551 -18.86 -3.01 -3.14
C ASP A 551 -18.46 -4.07 -2.10
N TYR A 552 -17.40 -3.78 -1.36
CA TYR A 552 -16.75 -4.73 -0.46
C TYR A 552 -17.58 -4.99 0.80
N PHE A 553 -18.15 -6.18 0.96
CA PHE A 553 -19.02 -6.47 2.11
C PHE A 553 -18.71 -7.81 2.77
N PRO A 554 -18.10 -7.84 3.97
CA PRO A 554 -17.66 -9.08 4.60
C PRO A 554 -18.75 -9.82 5.38
N LEU A 555 -18.67 -11.16 5.37
CA LEU A 555 -19.49 -12.07 6.18
C LEU A 555 -18.59 -12.94 7.07
N PHE A 556 -18.98 -13.16 8.32
CA PHE A 556 -18.23 -14.03 9.23
C PHE A 556 -19.13 -15.01 9.98
N GLY A 557 -18.95 -16.30 9.71
CA GLY A 557 -19.71 -17.38 10.34
C GLY A 557 -18.94 -18.08 11.46
N ILE A 558 -19.54 -18.20 12.64
CA ILE A 558 -18.98 -18.93 13.78
C ILE A 558 -19.85 -20.15 14.09
N CYS A 559 -19.28 -21.34 14.14
CA CYS A 559 -19.94 -22.61 14.44
C CYS A 559 -21.18 -22.86 13.56
N LEU A 560 -22.41 -22.67 14.05
CA LEU A 560 -23.61 -22.74 13.23
C LEU A 560 -23.58 -21.74 12.05
N GLY A 561 -22.94 -20.58 12.21
CA GLY A 561 -22.71 -19.64 11.12
C GLY A 561 -21.72 -20.15 10.07
N PHE A 562 -20.72 -20.95 10.47
CA PHE A 562 -19.82 -21.65 9.54
C PHE A 562 -20.60 -22.67 8.70
N GLU A 563 -21.41 -23.47 9.38
CA GLU A 563 -22.30 -24.46 8.76
C GLU A 563 -23.29 -23.80 7.79
N LEU A 564 -23.85 -22.66 8.18
CA LEU A 564 -24.77 -21.88 7.36
C LEU A 564 -24.07 -21.38 6.08
N LEU A 565 -22.83 -20.87 6.18
CA LEU A 565 -22.09 -20.37 5.03
C LEU A 565 -21.85 -21.44 3.96
N THR A 566 -21.45 -22.65 4.37
CA THR A 566 -21.26 -23.75 3.42
C THR A 566 -22.61 -24.19 2.85
N TYR A 567 -23.66 -24.27 3.68
CA TYR A 567 -25.02 -24.66 3.28
C TYR A 567 -25.62 -23.72 2.23
N VAL A 568 -25.58 -22.40 2.45
CA VAL A 568 -26.11 -21.42 1.48
C VAL A 568 -25.27 -21.34 0.21
N THR A 569 -23.96 -21.57 0.32
CA THR A 569 -23.07 -21.63 -0.86
C THR A 569 -23.33 -22.86 -1.73
N ALA A 570 -23.78 -23.96 -1.10
CA ALA A 570 -24.26 -25.18 -1.74
C ALA A 570 -25.72 -25.09 -2.21
N ASN A 571 -26.30 -23.88 -2.32
CA ASN A 571 -27.71 -23.68 -2.67
C ASN A 571 -28.67 -24.46 -1.76
N ARG A 572 -28.39 -24.47 -0.45
CA ARG A 572 -29.23 -25.09 0.59
C ARG A 572 -29.31 -26.62 0.51
N VAL A 573 -28.28 -27.25 -0.06
CA VAL A 573 -28.10 -28.71 -0.02
C VAL A 573 -27.42 -29.10 1.28
N GLU A 574 -28.10 -29.93 2.09
CA GLU A 574 -27.56 -30.46 3.35
C GLU A 574 -26.40 -31.40 3.08
N HIS A 575 -25.30 -31.21 3.78
CA HIS A 575 -24.06 -31.96 3.58
C HIS A 575 -23.25 -32.13 4.88
N ARG A 576 -23.75 -31.63 6.00
CA ARG A 576 -23.07 -31.76 7.29
C ARG A 576 -23.11 -33.22 7.73
N THR A 577 -22.00 -33.68 8.30
CA THR A 577 -21.95 -34.98 8.95
C THR A 577 -22.04 -34.83 10.46
N HIS A 578 -22.53 -35.86 11.14
CA HIS A 578 -22.51 -35.88 12.60
C HIS A 578 -21.06 -36.02 13.09
N CYS A 579 -20.69 -35.23 14.10
CA CYS A 579 -19.38 -35.30 14.75
C CYS A 579 -19.52 -35.08 16.27
N ASN A 580 -18.50 -35.46 17.02
CA ASN A 580 -18.49 -35.41 18.48
C ASN A 580 -17.45 -34.42 19.01
N SER A 581 -17.82 -33.13 19.05
CA SER A 581 -16.98 -32.02 19.53
C SER A 581 -17.77 -31.08 20.44
N MET A 582 -18.46 -31.64 21.44
CA MET A 582 -19.41 -30.91 22.29
C MET A 582 -18.81 -30.23 23.54
N ASN A 583 -17.51 -30.43 23.80
CA ASN A 583 -16.79 -29.83 24.93
C ASN A 583 -15.25 -29.99 24.77
N GLN A 584 -14.71 -29.68 23.59
CA GLN A 584 -13.33 -30.01 23.23
C GLN A 584 -12.49 -28.75 23.01
N GLN A 585 -11.29 -28.70 23.59
CA GLN A 585 -10.30 -27.65 23.34
C GLN A 585 -9.24 -28.18 22.39
N LEU A 586 -8.96 -27.47 21.31
CA LEU A 586 -8.06 -27.93 20.26
C LEU A 586 -7.06 -26.85 19.84
N PRO A 587 -5.84 -27.22 19.41
CA PRO A 587 -5.03 -26.39 18.54
C PRO A 587 -5.59 -26.45 17.11
N LEU A 588 -5.01 -25.75 16.15
CA LEU A 588 -5.36 -25.82 14.74
C LEU A 588 -4.30 -26.59 13.95
N GLU A 589 -4.75 -27.56 13.14
CA GLU A 589 -3.90 -28.23 12.16
C GLU A 589 -4.00 -27.46 10.84
N PHE A 590 -3.06 -26.54 10.60
CA PHE A 590 -3.08 -25.70 9.38
C PHE A 590 -2.81 -26.52 8.12
N THR A 591 -3.54 -26.20 7.05
CA THR A 591 -3.32 -26.79 5.72
C THR A 591 -2.13 -26.15 5.01
N ARG A 592 -1.62 -26.80 3.95
CA ARG A 592 -0.55 -26.23 3.12
C ARG A 592 -1.03 -24.95 2.44
N GLY A 593 -0.25 -23.88 2.54
CA GLY A 593 -0.56 -22.60 1.89
C GLY A 593 -1.54 -21.71 2.66
N PHE A 594 -1.86 -22.02 3.93
CA PHE A 594 -2.69 -21.15 4.77
C PHE A 594 -2.16 -19.71 4.88
N ARG A 595 -0.84 -19.49 4.73
CA ARG A 595 -0.22 -18.16 4.70
C ARG A 595 -0.54 -17.32 3.45
N ASN A 596 -1.12 -17.92 2.41
CA ASN A 596 -1.58 -17.16 1.24
C ASN A 596 -3.00 -16.60 1.45
N SER A 597 -3.59 -16.80 2.64
CA SER A 597 -4.95 -16.39 3.00
C SER A 597 -5.05 -14.96 3.51
N ARG A 598 -6.26 -14.41 3.48
CA ARG A 598 -6.52 -13.12 4.12
C ARG A 598 -6.56 -13.29 5.64
N MET A 599 -7.19 -14.36 6.11
CA MET A 599 -7.34 -14.63 7.55
C MET A 599 -6.03 -14.93 8.29
N PHE A 600 -4.97 -15.41 7.64
CA PHE A 600 -3.71 -15.77 8.31
C PHE A 600 -2.43 -15.31 7.58
N GLY A 601 -2.55 -14.58 6.47
CA GLY A 601 -1.39 -14.19 5.66
C GLY A 601 -0.48 -13.21 6.39
N ASN A 602 -1.05 -12.10 6.87
CA ASN A 602 -0.29 -10.99 7.44
C ASN A 602 -0.16 -11.03 8.97
N THR A 603 -0.57 -12.13 9.61
CA THR A 603 -0.51 -12.22 11.09
C THR A 603 0.87 -12.63 11.61
N SER A 604 1.20 -12.17 12.82
CA SER A 604 2.47 -12.48 13.49
C SER A 604 2.72 -13.99 13.61
N SER A 605 4.00 -14.38 13.65
CA SER A 605 4.38 -15.77 13.97
C SER A 605 3.82 -16.22 15.32
N ASN A 606 3.81 -15.34 16.32
CA ASN A 606 3.29 -15.63 17.66
C ASN A 606 1.83 -16.13 17.66
N VAL A 607 0.94 -15.46 16.92
CA VAL A 607 -0.48 -15.89 16.80
C VAL A 607 -0.57 -17.29 16.17
N ILE A 608 0.21 -17.54 15.12
CA ILE A 608 0.23 -18.85 14.45
C ILE A 608 0.79 -19.93 15.36
N ASP A 609 1.84 -19.65 16.12
CA ASP A 609 2.48 -20.61 17.01
C ASP A 609 1.55 -20.99 18.17
N ILE A 610 0.83 -20.01 18.73
CA ILE A 610 -0.22 -20.26 19.73
C ILE A 610 -1.32 -21.15 19.13
N LEU A 611 -1.87 -20.80 17.96
CA LEU A 611 -2.91 -21.58 17.31
C LEU A 611 -2.46 -23.01 17.00
N LYS A 612 -1.20 -23.21 16.59
CA LYS A 612 -0.65 -24.54 16.27
C LYS A 612 -0.40 -25.42 17.49
N THR A 613 0.03 -24.84 18.61
CA THR A 613 0.63 -25.61 19.71
C THR A 613 -0.20 -25.62 20.99
N LYS A 614 -1.20 -24.75 21.11
CA LYS A 614 -1.98 -24.57 22.34
C LYS A 614 -3.44 -24.91 22.10
N ASN A 615 -4.09 -25.48 23.11
CA ASN A 615 -5.52 -25.82 23.08
C ASN A 615 -6.39 -24.58 23.35
N VAL A 616 -6.38 -23.63 22.40
CA VAL A 616 -7.00 -22.29 22.56
C VAL A 616 -8.35 -22.15 21.85
N THR A 617 -8.76 -23.15 21.07
CA THR A 617 -10.04 -23.12 20.33
C THR A 617 -11.11 -23.97 21.00
N GLY A 618 -12.20 -23.34 21.46
CA GLY A 618 -13.32 -24.03 22.11
C GLY A 618 -14.33 -24.56 21.08
N ASN A 619 -14.54 -25.89 21.06
CA ASN A 619 -15.46 -26.58 20.15
C ASN A 619 -16.69 -27.08 20.92
N TYR A 620 -17.89 -26.76 20.40
CA TYR A 620 -19.20 -27.05 21.00
C TYR A 620 -20.25 -27.41 19.94
N HIS A 621 -19.93 -28.33 19.04
CA HIS A 621 -20.77 -28.70 17.89
C HIS A 621 -21.02 -30.22 17.79
N LYS A 622 -22.16 -30.58 17.18
CA LYS A 622 -22.57 -31.97 16.86
C LYS A 622 -22.53 -32.26 15.36
N TYR A 623 -22.38 -31.22 14.56
CA TYR A 623 -22.30 -31.30 13.12
C TYR A 623 -21.00 -30.66 12.67
N CYS A 624 -20.40 -31.27 11.66
CA CYS A 624 -19.15 -30.83 11.08
C CYS A 624 -19.25 -30.86 9.57
N VAL A 625 -18.41 -30.05 8.92
CA VAL A 625 -18.19 -30.11 7.48
C VAL A 625 -16.80 -30.65 7.20
N THR A 626 -16.72 -31.72 6.42
CA THR A 626 -15.45 -32.29 5.96
C THR A 626 -15.11 -31.81 4.55
N THR A 627 -13.84 -31.95 4.15
CA THR A 627 -13.42 -31.65 2.76
C THR A 627 -14.21 -32.47 1.74
N LYS A 628 -14.55 -33.73 2.07
CA LYS A 628 -15.37 -34.59 1.24
C LYS A 628 -16.79 -34.02 1.08
N ASN A 629 -17.41 -33.55 2.16
CA ASN A 629 -18.75 -32.97 2.09
C ASN A 629 -18.82 -31.76 1.14
N LEU A 630 -17.78 -30.90 1.12
CA LEU A 630 -17.72 -29.78 0.18
C LEU A 630 -17.52 -30.22 -1.27
N ASP A 631 -16.82 -31.34 -1.49
CA ASP A 631 -16.61 -31.93 -2.82
C ASP A 631 -17.92 -32.54 -3.35
N ASP A 632 -18.62 -33.30 -2.50
CA ASP A 632 -19.87 -33.99 -2.83
C ASP A 632 -20.96 -33.02 -3.31
N VAL A 633 -20.98 -31.78 -2.80
CA VAL A 633 -21.90 -30.72 -3.23
C VAL A 633 -21.29 -29.68 -4.18
N GLY A 634 -20.07 -29.94 -4.70
CA GLY A 634 -19.45 -29.16 -5.77
C GLY A 634 -19.02 -27.73 -5.39
N ILE A 635 -18.74 -27.47 -4.11
CA ILE A 635 -18.36 -26.12 -3.62
C ILE A 635 -16.95 -26.05 -3.05
N LYS A 636 -16.21 -27.16 -2.99
CA LYS A 636 -14.82 -27.21 -2.49
C LYS A 636 -13.94 -26.11 -3.08
N ASN A 637 -13.98 -25.92 -4.40
CA ASN A 637 -13.15 -24.91 -5.10
C ASN A 637 -13.57 -23.46 -4.84
N LYS A 638 -14.73 -23.22 -4.22
CA LYS A 638 -15.15 -21.87 -3.80
C LYS A 638 -14.49 -21.44 -2.50
N PHE A 639 -13.92 -22.38 -1.73
CA PHE A 639 -13.32 -22.13 -0.43
C PHE A 639 -11.86 -22.53 -0.39
N ARG A 640 -11.07 -21.72 0.30
CA ARG A 640 -9.75 -22.09 0.77
C ARG A 640 -9.89 -22.64 2.18
N ILE A 641 -9.58 -23.92 2.35
CA ILE A 641 -9.54 -24.59 3.66
C ILE A 641 -8.24 -24.19 4.35
N LEU A 642 -8.33 -23.58 5.53
CA LEU A 642 -7.17 -22.97 6.21
C LEU A 642 -6.65 -23.85 7.35
N SER A 643 -7.55 -24.51 8.07
CA SER A 643 -7.20 -25.50 9.09
C SER A 643 -8.22 -26.61 9.18
N VAL A 644 -7.78 -27.74 9.70
CA VAL A 644 -8.60 -28.90 10.03
C VAL A 644 -8.38 -29.30 11.49
N ASN A 645 -9.26 -30.16 11.98
CA ASN A 645 -9.15 -30.77 13.30
C ASN A 645 -9.84 -32.12 13.32
N ASN A 646 -9.59 -32.89 14.39
CA ASN A 646 -10.21 -34.19 14.61
C ASN A 646 -11.14 -34.14 15.82
N ASP A 647 -12.37 -34.64 15.65
CA ASP A 647 -13.32 -34.77 16.76
C ASP A 647 -12.89 -35.90 17.73
N SER A 648 -13.65 -36.12 18.80
CA SER A 648 -13.30 -37.16 19.78
C SER A 648 -13.38 -38.59 19.22
N THR A 649 -14.02 -38.78 18.07
CA THR A 649 -14.14 -40.07 17.35
C THR A 649 -13.21 -40.16 16.13
N LYS A 650 -12.27 -39.22 15.98
CA LYS A 650 -11.27 -39.14 14.89
C LYS A 650 -11.85 -38.83 13.51
N ILE A 651 -13.04 -38.25 13.43
CA ILE A 651 -13.55 -37.65 12.20
C ILE A 651 -12.82 -36.32 11.98
N GLN A 652 -12.09 -36.20 10.87
CA GLN A 652 -11.44 -34.95 10.49
C GLN A 652 -12.46 -33.98 9.89
N PHE A 653 -12.53 -32.77 10.43
CA PHE A 653 -13.40 -31.69 9.98
C PHE A 653 -12.63 -30.40 9.71
N ILE A 654 -13.21 -29.53 8.90
CA ILE A 654 -12.65 -28.21 8.60
C ILE A 654 -12.91 -27.28 9.78
N SER A 655 -11.86 -26.71 10.36
CA SER A 655 -11.98 -25.81 11.53
C SER A 655 -11.94 -24.33 11.16
N SER A 656 -11.32 -23.95 10.04
CA SER A 656 -11.41 -22.60 9.48
C SER A 656 -11.32 -22.62 7.96
N LEU A 657 -12.06 -21.71 7.32
CA LEU A 657 -12.06 -21.50 5.87
C LEU A 657 -12.35 -20.05 5.49
N GLU A 658 -12.02 -19.69 4.25
CA GLU A 658 -12.40 -18.43 3.62
C GLU A 658 -12.84 -18.67 2.17
N HIS A 659 -13.76 -17.87 1.65
CA HIS A 659 -14.13 -17.93 0.23
C HIS A 659 -12.96 -17.46 -0.64
N VAL A 660 -12.72 -18.05 -1.81
CA VAL A 660 -11.53 -17.73 -2.61
C VAL A 660 -11.52 -16.27 -3.07
N THR A 661 -12.67 -15.76 -3.52
CA THR A 661 -12.79 -14.42 -4.12
C THR A 661 -13.64 -13.41 -3.34
N LEU A 662 -14.41 -13.84 -2.34
CA LEU A 662 -15.35 -12.99 -1.61
C LEU A 662 -14.83 -12.87 -0.17
N PRO A 663 -15.08 -11.75 0.53
CA PRO A 663 -14.65 -11.54 1.91
C PRO A 663 -15.56 -12.30 2.90
N PHE A 664 -15.79 -13.59 2.63
CA PHE A 664 -16.61 -14.47 3.45
C PHE A 664 -15.71 -15.44 4.20
N TYR A 665 -15.86 -15.48 5.51
CA TYR A 665 -14.97 -16.14 6.44
C TYR A 665 -15.76 -17.04 7.37
N ALA A 666 -15.17 -18.14 7.81
CA ALA A 666 -15.84 -18.97 8.80
C ALA A 666 -14.89 -19.75 9.71
N LEU A 667 -15.30 -19.90 10.97
CA LEU A 667 -14.65 -20.69 12.01
C LEU A 667 -15.64 -21.69 12.60
N GLN A 668 -15.26 -22.96 12.69
CA GLN A 668 -16.12 -23.97 13.34
C GLN A 668 -16.10 -23.85 14.88
N PHE A 669 -15.03 -23.29 15.44
CA PHE A 669 -14.84 -23.09 16.88
C PHE A 669 -15.28 -21.69 17.34
N HIS A 670 -15.34 -21.48 18.65
CA HIS A 670 -15.90 -20.28 19.28
C HIS A 670 -14.84 -19.38 19.94
N PRO A 671 -14.22 -18.43 19.21
CA PRO A 671 -13.24 -17.51 19.80
C PRO A 671 -13.87 -16.54 20.82
N GLU A 672 -15.15 -16.19 20.67
CA GLU A 672 -15.85 -15.24 21.54
C GLU A 672 -16.01 -15.75 22.98
N LYS A 673 -16.06 -17.08 23.16
CA LYS A 673 -16.26 -17.70 24.46
C LYS A 673 -15.06 -17.51 25.38
N ASN A 674 -13.85 -17.47 24.83
CA ASN A 674 -12.61 -17.39 25.59
C ASN A 674 -12.56 -16.20 26.54
N LEU A 675 -13.10 -15.05 26.11
CA LEU A 675 -13.13 -13.81 26.89
C LEU A 675 -14.40 -13.67 27.73
N TYR A 676 -15.54 -14.11 27.20
CA TYR A 676 -16.84 -13.62 27.67
C TYR A 676 -17.77 -14.67 28.28
N GLU A 677 -17.47 -15.97 28.18
CA GLU A 677 -18.36 -17.04 28.66
C GLU A 677 -17.75 -17.87 29.78
N TRP A 678 -18.31 -17.82 30.99
CA TRP A 678 -17.73 -18.44 32.20
C TRP A 678 -18.64 -19.51 32.82
N ILE A 679 -19.51 -20.13 32.03
CA ILE A 679 -20.42 -21.19 32.50
C ILE A 679 -19.61 -22.40 32.98
N ARG A 680 -19.77 -22.77 34.26
CA ARG A 680 -19.09 -23.93 34.88
C ARG A 680 -19.47 -25.24 34.18
N GLY A 681 -18.51 -26.17 34.10
CA GLY A 681 -18.69 -27.48 33.46
C GLY A 681 -18.44 -27.49 31.95
N LYS A 682 -18.23 -26.33 31.33
CA LYS A 682 -17.74 -26.21 29.95
C LYS A 682 -16.23 -26.02 29.97
N LYS A 683 -15.52 -26.77 29.13
CA LYS A 683 -14.06 -26.67 28.91
C LYS A 683 -13.77 -25.48 28.00
N ILE A 684 -14.05 -24.27 28.44
CA ILE A 684 -13.74 -23.03 27.68
C ILE A 684 -12.29 -22.62 28.02
N PRO A 685 -11.44 -22.33 27.03
CA PRO A 685 -10.07 -21.92 27.29
C PRO A 685 -10.00 -20.41 27.60
N HIS A 686 -9.49 -20.06 28.79
CA HIS A 686 -9.46 -18.69 29.34
C HIS A 686 -8.03 -18.14 29.55
N GLY A 687 -7.01 -18.86 29.10
CA GLY A 687 -5.61 -18.47 29.32
C GLY A 687 -5.23 -17.21 28.54
N LYS A 688 -4.07 -16.61 28.87
CA LYS A 688 -3.50 -15.46 28.16
C LYS A 688 -3.46 -15.68 26.64
N ASP A 689 -3.01 -16.86 26.22
CA ASP A 689 -2.93 -17.24 24.81
C ASP A 689 -4.33 -17.30 24.16
N SER A 690 -5.33 -17.79 24.88
CA SER A 690 -6.74 -17.83 24.44
C SER A 690 -7.33 -16.44 24.24
N THR A 691 -6.96 -15.49 25.10
CA THR A 691 -7.32 -14.06 24.98
C THR A 691 -6.70 -13.43 23.74
N ILE A 692 -5.41 -13.67 23.48
CA ILE A 692 -4.73 -13.18 22.27
C ILE A 692 -5.44 -13.67 21.01
N ILE A 693 -5.79 -14.96 20.97
CA ILE A 693 -6.47 -15.55 19.81
C ILE A 693 -7.90 -15.04 19.65
N ALA A 694 -8.64 -14.86 20.75
CA ALA A 694 -9.97 -14.27 20.68
C ALA A 694 -9.94 -12.86 20.10
N GLN A 695 -9.04 -12.01 20.60
CA GLN A 695 -8.88 -10.65 20.11
C GLN A 695 -8.45 -10.64 18.64
N TYR A 696 -7.52 -11.51 18.24
CA TYR A 696 -7.08 -11.62 16.85
C TYR A 696 -8.22 -11.81 15.84
N PHE A 697 -9.13 -12.75 16.10
CA PHE A 697 -10.24 -13.00 15.19
C PHE A 697 -11.28 -11.88 15.18
N ALA A 698 -11.46 -11.19 16.31
CA ALA A 698 -12.31 -10.01 16.39
C ALA A 698 -11.71 -8.86 15.56
N ASP A 699 -10.42 -8.55 15.79
CA ASP A 699 -9.68 -7.51 15.06
C ASP A 699 -9.66 -7.79 13.56
N PHE A 700 -9.42 -9.04 13.17
CA PHE A 700 -9.46 -9.46 11.77
C PHE A 700 -10.81 -9.10 11.13
N PHE A 701 -11.93 -9.55 11.71
CA PHE A 701 -13.23 -9.32 11.09
C PHE A 701 -13.65 -7.85 11.11
N VAL A 702 -13.37 -7.13 12.20
CA VAL A 702 -13.63 -5.69 12.26
C VAL A 702 -12.81 -4.95 11.21
N ASN A 703 -11.53 -5.30 11.01
CA ASN A 703 -10.70 -4.71 9.97
C ASN A 703 -11.23 -4.97 8.55
N GLU A 704 -11.82 -6.13 8.29
CA GLU A 704 -12.51 -6.39 7.02
C GLU A 704 -13.72 -5.46 6.86
N ALA A 705 -14.48 -5.22 7.93
CA ALA A 705 -15.62 -4.30 7.89
C ALA A 705 -15.21 -2.83 7.67
N ARG A 706 -14.00 -2.43 8.09
CA ARG A 706 -13.48 -1.07 7.83
C ARG A 706 -13.28 -0.77 6.33
N LYS A 707 -13.27 -1.78 5.46
CA LYS A 707 -12.95 -1.64 4.02
C LYS A 707 -14.14 -1.19 3.14
N ASN A 708 -15.30 -0.88 3.72
CA ASN A 708 -16.41 -0.20 3.01
C ASN A 708 -16.90 1.03 3.77
N ASN A 709 -17.64 1.89 3.05
CA ASN A 709 -18.09 3.20 3.49
C ASN A 709 -19.60 3.27 3.79
N HIS A 710 -20.26 2.12 3.94
CA HIS A 710 -21.67 2.10 4.34
C HIS A 710 -21.88 2.80 5.67
N LYS A 711 -23.02 3.48 5.75
CA LYS A 711 -23.44 4.24 6.93
C LYS A 711 -24.94 4.43 6.87
N PHE A 712 -25.53 4.70 8.03
CA PHE A 712 -26.87 5.25 8.08
C PHE A 712 -26.86 6.68 7.54
N ASP A 713 -27.93 7.07 6.85
CA ASP A 713 -28.09 8.43 6.33
C ASP A 713 -28.44 9.43 7.45
N ASP A 714 -29.07 8.92 8.51
CA ASP A 714 -29.59 9.69 9.65
C ASP A 714 -29.03 9.16 10.98
N GLU A 715 -28.55 10.08 11.82
CA GLU A 715 -27.93 9.75 13.11
C GLU A 715 -28.95 9.24 14.13
N ASP A 716 -30.20 9.70 14.05
CA ASP A 716 -31.29 9.22 14.90
C ASP A 716 -31.73 7.80 14.51
N GLU A 717 -31.77 7.49 13.22
CA GLU A 717 -31.96 6.14 12.72
C GLU A 717 -30.82 5.19 13.16
N GLU A 718 -29.56 5.63 13.02
CA GLU A 718 -28.41 4.88 13.50
C GLU A 718 -28.57 4.57 14.99
N SER A 719 -28.80 5.61 15.80
CA SER A 719 -28.90 5.51 17.25
C SER A 719 -30.00 4.57 17.70
N ARG A 720 -31.17 4.57 17.04
CA ARG A 720 -32.29 3.65 17.32
C ARG A 720 -32.05 2.22 16.86
N SER A 721 -31.17 2.02 15.88
CA SER A 721 -30.86 0.70 15.32
C SER A 721 -29.84 -0.07 16.16
N LEU A 722 -29.03 0.60 16.97
CA LEU A 722 -27.93 -0.02 17.72
C LEU A 722 -28.41 -0.97 18.83
N ILE A 723 -27.56 -1.95 19.15
CA ILE A 723 -27.79 -2.93 20.22
C ILE A 723 -27.97 -2.29 21.60
N TYR A 724 -27.49 -1.05 21.78
CA TYR A 724 -27.57 -0.29 23.03
C TYR A 724 -29.01 -0.04 23.51
N ASN A 725 -29.99 -0.13 22.60
CA ASN A 725 -31.40 0.05 22.93
C ASN A 725 -32.05 -1.19 23.58
N TYR A 726 -31.34 -2.32 23.65
CA TYR A 726 -31.92 -3.59 24.10
C TYR A 726 -31.32 -4.03 25.44
N PRO A 727 -32.13 -4.42 26.43
CA PRO A 727 -31.61 -4.88 27.71
C PRO A 727 -31.03 -6.30 27.59
N VAL A 728 -29.84 -6.49 28.17
CA VAL A 728 -29.21 -7.82 28.27
C VAL A 728 -29.75 -8.59 29.49
N THR A 729 -30.12 -9.86 29.30
CA THR A 729 -30.62 -10.74 30.37
C THR A 729 -29.53 -11.66 30.90
N TYR A 730 -29.35 -11.73 32.22
CA TYR A 730 -28.40 -12.67 32.86
C TYR A 730 -28.94 -14.11 32.89
N THR A 731 -28.85 -14.80 31.74
CA THR A 731 -29.36 -16.17 31.56
C THR A 731 -28.58 -17.25 32.29
N GLY A 732 -27.34 -16.97 32.70
CA GLY A 732 -26.49 -17.89 33.47
C GLY A 732 -27.10 -18.31 34.81
N LEU A 733 -27.87 -17.43 35.48
CA LEU A 733 -28.59 -17.76 36.73
C LEU A 733 -29.55 -18.93 36.55
N LYS A 734 -30.18 -19.04 35.38
CA LYS A 734 -31.07 -20.15 35.03
C LYS A 734 -30.33 -21.31 34.35
N LYS A 735 -29.02 -21.43 34.55
CA LYS A 735 -28.17 -22.50 33.96
C LYS A 735 -28.25 -22.55 32.42
N SER A 736 -28.35 -21.40 31.75
CA SER A 736 -28.21 -21.30 30.28
C SER A 736 -26.79 -21.67 29.82
N SER A 737 -26.64 -22.01 28.54
CA SER A 737 -25.34 -22.25 27.89
C SER A 737 -24.52 -20.96 27.70
N PHE A 738 -25.15 -19.81 27.89
CA PHE A 738 -24.54 -18.48 27.82
C PHE A 738 -24.79 -17.74 29.14
N LEU A 739 -23.81 -16.95 29.57
CA LEU A 739 -23.96 -16.07 30.73
C LEU A 739 -25.07 -15.06 30.48
N GLN A 740 -25.03 -14.37 29.34
CA GLN A 740 -25.93 -13.28 29.02
C GLN A 740 -26.48 -13.43 27.60
N CYS A 741 -27.76 -13.15 27.43
CA CYS A 741 -28.40 -13.09 26.12
C CYS A 741 -29.23 -11.81 25.99
N TYR A 742 -29.20 -11.22 24.80
CA TYR A 742 -30.26 -10.33 24.34
C TYR A 742 -31.42 -11.21 23.86
N LEU A 743 -32.61 -10.99 24.40
CA LEU A 743 -33.81 -11.77 24.14
C LEU A 743 -34.86 -10.85 23.53
N PHE A 744 -35.42 -11.23 22.38
CA PHE A 744 -36.24 -10.35 21.57
C PHE A 744 -37.63 -10.94 21.32
N LYS A 745 -38.62 -10.07 21.26
CA LYS A 745 -40.00 -10.37 20.87
C LYS A 745 -40.24 -9.93 19.43
N LYS A 746 -41.26 -10.48 18.77
CA LYS A 746 -41.71 -10.01 17.44
C LYS A 746 -42.00 -8.51 17.39
N THR A 747 -42.53 -7.94 18.48
CA THR A 747 -42.81 -6.50 18.59
C THR A 747 -41.57 -5.63 18.56
N ASP A 748 -40.41 -6.18 18.96
CA ASP A 748 -39.13 -5.45 18.97
C ASP A 748 -38.56 -5.30 17.55
N THR A 749 -39.20 -5.92 16.56
CA THR A 749 -38.80 -5.90 15.15
C THR A 749 -39.58 -4.88 14.31
N ILE A 750 -40.57 -4.21 14.91
CA ILE A 750 -41.38 -3.13 14.29
C ILE A 750 -40.65 -1.82 14.53
#